data_AF-A0A2A5XCM9-F1
#
_entry.id   AF-A0A2A5XCM9-F1
#
_cell.length_a   1.000
_cell.length_b   1.000
_cell.length_c   1.000
_cell.angle_alpha   90.00
_cell.angle_beta   90.00
_cell.angle_gamma   90.00
#
_symmetry.space_group_name_H-M   'P 1'
#
loop_
_entity.id
_entity.type
_entity.pdbx_description
1 polymer ?
#
loop_
_entity_poly.entity_id
_entity_poly.type
_entity_poly.pdbx_seq_one_letter_code
_entity_poly.pdbx_strand_id
1 'polypeptide(L)'
;TVGVTGGIGLDLKNWVKKKDANGNTVLDEDGEPVLEEVYSVKTGTVLTINTKEKKLYNGDQELSDISAAFTPQKMEFMRAGGSYAIVFGKKIQTFAAKTLGIDVPRVFAASKEISHEGQGLTAVEKIFNKNAVGTTPGKVLHAGSDVRVEVNIVGSQDTTGLMTSQELESMAATVISPIVDGAYQSGCHTASVWDFNAQANIPRLMKFMNDFGLITARDPLGKYHAMTDVIHKVLNDITIDDWAIIIGGDSHTRMSKGVAFGADSGTVALALATGEASMPIPESVKVTFKGEMLEYTDFRDVVHATQSQMLDKFGGENVFQGHIIEVHLGTLPADQAFTFTDWTAEMKAKASICISEDDTLIESLEIAKSRIQMMIEKGMDNEKQVLQGLIDKANHRIDEIRSGEKPALTPDSNAKYFAEFEVDLGIIAEPMIADPDVHNEDVSKRYTHDTIRNLSYYNGEKIVDLGFVGSCMVHKGDLKILSQMLRNLELVHGKVEFNAPLIVAAPTYNIIDELKEEGDWDVLQKYSGFEFNDDAPKNTSRTEYENMMYLERPGCNLCMGNQEKAEKGDTVMATSTRLFQGRVVADSDRKKGESLLASTPVVVLSAILGRTPTMAEYQEAVIGINLTKFAPPKGSLCS
;
A
#
# COMPACT_ATOMS: atom_id res chain seq x y z
N THR A 1 13.88 11.12 -8.64
CA THR A 1 13.87 9.95 -9.52
C THR A 1 14.01 8.71 -8.65
N VAL A 2 12.98 7.86 -8.60
CA VAL A 2 13.09 6.57 -7.91
C VAL A 2 13.93 5.64 -8.80
N GLY A 3 14.93 4.96 -8.24
CA GLY A 3 15.71 3.98 -9.00
C GLY A 3 14.81 2.89 -9.57
N VAL A 4 15.11 2.39 -10.77
CA VAL A 4 14.34 1.30 -11.40
C VAL A 4 14.51 0.02 -10.58
N THR A 5 13.40 -0.55 -10.10
CA THR A 5 13.36 -1.86 -9.44
C THR A 5 13.58 -2.96 -10.48
N GLY A 6 14.42 -3.96 -10.19
CA GLY A 6 14.65 -5.11 -11.08
C GLY A 6 15.48 -4.83 -12.35
N GLY A 7 16.01 -3.62 -12.54
CA GLY A 7 16.76 -3.24 -13.75
C GLY A 7 17.79 -2.14 -13.54
N ILE A 8 18.31 -1.61 -14.66
CA ILE A 8 19.30 -0.53 -14.66
C ILE A 8 18.71 0.67 -15.40
N GLY A 9 18.38 1.71 -14.65
CA GLY A 9 17.93 3.00 -15.19
C GLY A 9 19.05 4.03 -15.26
N LEU A 10 18.90 4.96 -16.21
CA LEU A 10 19.68 6.19 -16.29
C LEU A 10 18.81 7.35 -15.77
N ASP A 11 19.29 8.07 -14.77
CA ASP A 11 18.67 9.32 -14.35
C ASP A 11 19.23 10.45 -15.20
N LEU A 12 18.39 10.96 -16.11
CA LEU A 12 18.81 11.97 -17.07
C LEU A 12 19.03 13.33 -16.40
N LYS A 13 18.25 13.68 -15.37
CA LYS A 13 18.30 15.00 -14.72
C LYS A 13 18.27 16.15 -15.74
N ASN A 14 17.47 16.01 -16.80
CA ASN A 14 17.42 16.96 -17.91
C ASN A 14 16.54 18.19 -17.64
N TRP A 15 15.98 18.29 -16.43
CA TRP A 15 15.23 19.43 -15.91
C TRP A 15 15.82 19.86 -14.57
N VAL A 16 16.00 21.16 -14.37
CA VAL A 16 16.55 21.74 -13.13
C VAL A 16 15.70 22.90 -12.64
N LYS A 17 15.70 23.17 -11.32
CA LYS A 17 15.08 24.37 -10.76
C LYS A 17 15.84 25.62 -11.21
N LYS A 18 15.13 26.55 -11.84
CA LYS A 18 15.66 27.84 -12.26
C LYS A 18 16.08 28.65 -11.03
N LYS A 19 17.28 29.23 -11.09
CA LYS A 19 17.84 30.08 -10.03
C LYS A 19 17.93 31.53 -10.49
N ASP A 20 17.68 32.48 -9.59
CA ASP A 20 17.91 33.90 -9.82
C ASP A 20 19.40 34.25 -9.70
N ALA A 21 19.74 35.52 -9.92
CA ALA A 21 21.12 36.01 -9.83
C ALA A 21 21.74 35.88 -8.42
N ASN A 22 20.92 35.69 -7.39
CA ASN A 22 21.34 35.52 -6.00
C ASN A 22 21.38 34.03 -5.58
N GLY A 23 21.05 33.10 -6.49
CA GLY A 23 20.99 31.66 -6.22
C GLY A 23 19.69 31.17 -5.58
N ASN A 24 18.68 32.04 -5.45
CA ASN A 24 17.36 31.65 -4.94
C ASN A 24 16.56 30.94 -6.04
N THR A 25 15.70 30.00 -5.65
CA THR A 25 14.77 29.36 -6.58
C THR A 25 13.78 30.41 -7.10
N VAL A 26 13.66 30.51 -8.43
CA VAL A 26 12.62 31.34 -9.06
C VAL A 26 11.29 30.63 -8.90
N LEU A 27 10.30 31.34 -8.36
CA LEU A 27 8.93 30.84 -8.20
C LEU A 27 8.01 31.49 -9.24
N ASP A 28 6.98 30.79 -9.67
CA ASP A 28 5.90 31.33 -10.51
C ASP A 28 4.82 32.04 -9.67
N GLU A 29 3.72 32.43 -10.31
CA GLU A 29 2.61 33.18 -9.66
C GLU A 29 1.89 32.35 -8.59
N ASP A 30 1.95 31.02 -8.68
CA ASP A 30 1.36 30.08 -7.71
C ASP A 30 2.34 29.73 -6.58
N GLY A 31 3.55 30.31 -6.58
CA GLY A 31 4.58 30.06 -5.58
C GLY A 31 5.42 28.80 -5.85
N GLU A 32 5.34 28.24 -7.05
CA GLU A 32 5.97 26.97 -7.41
C GLU A 32 7.33 27.15 -8.10
N PRO A 33 8.32 26.26 -7.88
CA PRO A 33 9.61 26.33 -8.55
C PRO A 33 9.52 26.24 -10.08
N VAL A 34 10.02 27.28 -10.77
CA VAL A 34 10.15 27.27 -12.23
C VAL A 34 11.23 26.26 -12.65
N LEU A 35 10.88 25.31 -13.53
CA LEU A 35 11.81 24.32 -14.08
C LEU A 35 12.35 24.75 -15.46
N GLU A 36 13.64 24.46 -15.71
CA GLU A 36 14.33 24.71 -16.97
C GLU A 36 14.85 23.39 -17.56
N GLU A 37 14.52 23.10 -18.83
CA GLU A 37 15.07 21.96 -19.57
C GLU A 37 16.52 22.27 -19.96
N VAL A 38 17.48 21.54 -19.38
CA VAL A 38 18.92 21.75 -19.65
C VAL A 38 19.39 21.06 -20.92
N TYR A 39 18.70 19.99 -21.34
CA TYR A 39 18.91 19.36 -22.63
C TYR A 39 17.69 18.54 -23.03
N SER A 40 17.49 18.41 -24.35
CA SER A 40 16.30 17.75 -24.88
C SER A 40 16.49 16.26 -25.09
N VAL A 41 15.40 15.51 -24.87
CA VAL A 41 15.30 14.06 -25.09
C VAL A 41 14.10 13.73 -25.98
N LYS A 42 13.68 14.68 -26.82
CA LYS A 42 12.54 14.54 -27.74
C LYS A 42 12.75 13.36 -28.69
N THR A 43 11.64 12.78 -29.15
CA THR A 43 11.64 11.68 -30.13
C THR A 43 12.55 12.00 -31.32
N GLY A 44 13.48 11.08 -31.61
CA GLY A 44 14.49 11.25 -32.66
C GLY A 44 15.84 11.80 -32.17
N THR A 45 15.95 12.20 -30.89
CA THR A 45 17.25 12.59 -30.30
C THR A 45 18.16 11.38 -30.20
N VAL A 46 19.36 11.48 -30.77
CA VAL A 46 20.38 10.43 -30.69
C VAL A 46 21.31 10.74 -29.52
N LEU A 47 21.30 9.86 -28.52
CA LEU A 47 22.16 9.97 -27.34
C LEU A 47 23.17 8.81 -27.32
N THR A 48 24.40 9.10 -26.92
CA THR A 48 25.46 8.09 -26.76
C THR A 48 25.70 7.83 -25.28
N ILE A 49 25.51 6.58 -24.85
CA ILE A 49 25.83 6.12 -23.50
C ILE A 49 27.27 5.61 -23.52
N ASN A 50 28.21 6.40 -23.02
CA ASN A 50 29.61 5.98 -22.92
C ASN A 50 29.83 5.25 -21.59
N THR A 51 29.88 3.92 -21.63
CA THR A 51 30.02 3.07 -20.43
C THR A 51 31.42 3.10 -19.80
N LYS A 52 32.45 3.52 -20.56
CA LYS A 52 33.83 3.63 -20.06
C LYS A 52 34.02 4.90 -19.25
N GLU A 53 33.54 6.03 -19.79
CA GLU A 53 33.59 7.33 -19.12
C GLU A 53 32.42 7.52 -18.14
N LYS A 54 31.37 6.70 -18.27
CA LYS A 54 30.12 6.77 -17.51
C LYS A 54 29.42 8.13 -17.69
N LYS A 55 29.38 8.59 -18.94
CA LYS A 55 28.78 9.86 -19.36
C LYS A 55 27.74 9.65 -20.45
N LEU A 56 26.72 10.51 -20.46
CA LEU A 56 25.75 10.63 -21.53
C LEU A 56 26.17 11.75 -22.47
N TYR A 57 26.09 11.51 -23.78
CA TYR A 57 26.46 12.49 -24.82
C TYR A 57 25.35 12.71 -25.84
N ASN A 58 25.34 13.89 -26.47
CA ASN A 58 24.64 14.17 -27.72
C ASN A 58 25.66 14.69 -28.75
N GLY A 59 26.01 13.86 -29.74
CA GLY A 59 27.22 14.08 -30.55
C GLY A 59 28.46 14.12 -29.66
N ASP A 60 29.24 15.20 -29.74
CA ASP A 60 30.44 15.41 -28.93
C ASP A 60 30.17 16.14 -27.60
N GLN A 61 28.93 16.56 -27.35
CA GLN A 61 28.57 17.30 -26.13
C GLN A 61 28.29 16.33 -24.97
N GLU A 62 29.05 16.44 -23.87
CA GLU A 62 28.72 15.78 -22.60
C GLU A 62 27.46 16.42 -22.01
N LEU A 63 26.46 15.60 -21.68
CA LEU A 63 25.18 16.03 -21.12
C LEU A 63 25.09 15.77 -19.62
N SER A 64 25.43 14.57 -19.17
CA SER A 64 25.25 14.19 -17.76
C SER A 64 26.16 13.05 -17.30
N ASP A 65 26.42 13.02 -16.00
CA ASP A 65 27.04 11.89 -15.33
C ASP A 65 26.03 10.76 -15.11
N ILE A 66 26.38 9.56 -15.55
CA ILE A 66 25.53 8.37 -15.43
C ILE A 66 26.22 7.26 -14.62
N SER A 67 27.24 7.60 -13.83
CA SER A 67 28.05 6.63 -13.09
C SER A 67 27.26 5.79 -12.10
N ALA A 68 26.17 6.32 -11.56
CA ALA A 68 25.24 5.61 -10.68
C ALA A 68 24.61 4.37 -11.34
N ALA A 69 24.56 4.27 -12.66
CA ALA A 69 24.07 3.11 -13.41
C ALA A 69 25.13 2.02 -13.62
N PHE A 70 26.41 2.29 -13.31
CA PHE A 70 27.55 1.41 -13.57
C PHE A 70 28.35 1.11 -12.30
N THR A 71 27.65 0.83 -11.19
CA THR A 71 28.25 0.26 -9.99
C THR A 71 28.74 -1.17 -10.27
N PRO A 72 29.69 -1.71 -9.49
CA PRO A 72 30.17 -3.09 -9.68
C PRO A 72 29.03 -4.11 -9.75
N GLN A 73 28.03 -4.01 -8.88
CA GLN A 73 26.86 -4.90 -8.84
C GLN A 73 25.99 -4.75 -10.09
N LYS A 74 25.77 -3.53 -10.57
CA LYS A 74 25.03 -3.28 -11.82
C LYS A 74 25.78 -3.82 -13.04
N MET A 75 27.11 -3.71 -13.06
CA MET A 75 27.94 -4.30 -14.11
C MET A 75 27.89 -5.84 -14.09
N GLU A 76 27.82 -6.46 -12.92
CA GLU A 76 27.60 -7.91 -12.80
C GLU A 76 26.24 -8.32 -13.33
N PHE A 77 25.20 -7.59 -12.95
CA PHE A 77 23.85 -7.79 -13.49
C PHE A 77 23.84 -7.72 -15.02
N MET A 78 24.48 -6.71 -15.62
CA MET A 78 24.61 -6.59 -17.08
C MET A 78 25.33 -7.80 -17.70
N ARG A 79 26.44 -8.25 -17.10
CA ARG A 79 27.23 -9.39 -17.59
C ARG A 79 26.48 -10.72 -17.48
N ALA A 80 25.70 -10.88 -16.41
CA ALA A 80 24.91 -12.08 -16.16
C ALA A 80 23.64 -12.14 -17.03
N GLY A 81 23.23 -11.04 -17.66
CA GLY A 81 22.03 -10.98 -18.49
C GLY A 81 20.71 -10.98 -17.71
N GLY A 82 20.75 -10.79 -16.39
CA GLY A 82 19.56 -10.76 -15.52
C GLY A 82 19.89 -10.96 -14.03
N SER A 83 18.89 -10.72 -13.17
CA SER A 83 19.03 -10.86 -11.70
C SER A 83 19.15 -12.30 -11.24
N TYR A 84 18.48 -13.25 -11.89
CA TYR A 84 18.30 -14.61 -11.37
C TYR A 84 19.63 -15.34 -11.18
N ALA A 85 20.51 -15.31 -12.19
CA ALA A 85 21.84 -15.92 -12.09
C ALA A 85 22.67 -15.34 -10.94
N ILE A 86 22.56 -14.03 -10.69
CA ILE A 86 23.26 -13.37 -9.58
C ILE A 86 22.65 -13.78 -8.23
N VAL A 87 21.33 -13.77 -8.08
CA VAL A 87 20.65 -14.07 -6.82
C VAL A 87 20.87 -15.54 -6.43
N PHE A 88 20.58 -16.48 -7.34
CA PHE A 88 20.82 -17.92 -7.08
C PHE A 88 22.30 -18.22 -6.91
N GLY A 89 23.17 -17.61 -7.71
CA GLY A 89 24.62 -17.78 -7.58
C GLY A 89 25.15 -17.35 -6.20
N LYS A 90 24.73 -16.16 -5.72
CA LYS A 90 25.07 -15.70 -4.36
C LYS A 90 24.48 -16.60 -3.29
N LYS A 91 23.25 -17.12 -3.46
CA LYS A 91 22.63 -18.01 -2.48
C LYS A 91 23.38 -19.34 -2.36
N ILE A 92 23.66 -19.99 -3.49
CA ILE A 92 24.44 -21.24 -3.56
C ILE A 92 25.81 -21.04 -2.91
N GLN A 93 26.45 -19.91 -3.20
CA GLN A 93 27.75 -19.60 -2.63
C GLN A 93 27.72 -19.49 -1.10
N THR A 94 26.78 -18.70 -0.54
CA THR A 94 26.65 -18.56 0.91
C THR A 94 26.28 -19.89 1.57
N PHE A 95 25.36 -20.64 0.98
CA PHE A 95 24.96 -21.95 1.47
C PHE A 95 26.13 -22.95 1.49
N ALA A 96 26.90 -23.03 0.40
CA ALA A 96 28.05 -23.92 0.29
C ALA A 96 29.16 -23.54 1.27
N ALA A 97 29.48 -22.25 1.39
CA ALA A 97 30.47 -21.77 2.35
C ALA A 97 30.09 -22.10 3.80
N LYS A 98 28.83 -21.84 4.18
CA LYS A 98 28.29 -22.20 5.50
C LYS A 98 28.36 -23.71 5.75
N THR A 99 27.99 -24.51 4.77
CA THR A 99 27.99 -25.99 4.86
C THR A 99 29.40 -26.54 5.03
N LEU A 100 30.38 -25.94 4.36
CA LEU A 100 31.79 -26.33 4.42
C LEU A 100 32.53 -25.73 5.64
N GLY A 101 31.92 -24.79 6.36
CA GLY A 101 32.55 -24.10 7.48
C GLY A 101 33.71 -23.19 7.04
N ILE A 102 33.63 -22.60 5.84
CA ILE A 102 34.65 -21.69 5.31
C ILE A 102 34.09 -20.28 5.11
N ASP A 103 34.99 -19.31 5.01
CA ASP A 103 34.62 -17.96 4.59
C ASP A 103 34.10 -17.94 3.16
N VAL A 104 33.11 -17.08 2.89
CA VAL A 104 32.52 -16.94 1.56
C VAL A 104 33.60 -16.41 0.59
N PRO A 105 33.96 -17.15 -0.47
CA PRO A 105 34.98 -16.68 -1.40
C PRO A 105 34.52 -15.44 -2.17
N ARG A 106 35.44 -14.56 -2.56
CA ARG A 106 35.08 -13.33 -3.27
C ARG A 106 34.92 -13.58 -4.78
N VAL A 107 33.73 -14.02 -5.20
CA VAL A 107 33.36 -14.25 -6.61
C VAL A 107 32.51 -13.11 -7.17
N PHE A 108 31.51 -12.66 -6.39
CA PHE A 108 30.66 -11.52 -6.73
C PHE A 108 31.21 -10.21 -6.12
N ALA A 109 30.71 -9.09 -6.62
CA ALA A 109 31.03 -7.77 -6.13
C ALA A 109 30.58 -7.67 -4.67
N ALA A 110 31.50 -7.17 -3.83
CA ALA A 110 31.20 -6.92 -2.44
C ALA A 110 30.04 -5.94 -2.33
N SER A 111 29.08 -6.23 -1.45
CA SER A 111 28.01 -5.29 -1.12
C SER A 111 28.58 -4.01 -0.55
N LYS A 112 27.95 -2.87 -0.85
CA LYS A 112 28.22 -1.64 -0.12
C LYS A 112 27.66 -1.79 1.29
N GLU A 113 28.52 -1.73 2.31
CA GLU A 113 28.08 -1.81 3.71
C GLU A 113 28.50 -0.54 4.45
N ILE A 114 27.52 0.16 5.01
CA ILE A 114 27.67 1.41 5.76
C ILE A 114 27.42 1.12 7.23
N SER A 115 28.29 1.63 8.09
CA SER A 115 28.18 1.53 9.55
C SER A 115 28.62 2.84 10.19
N HIS A 116 27.89 3.27 11.21
CA HIS A 116 28.20 4.46 12.00
C HIS A 116 28.34 4.09 13.48
N GLU A 117 29.56 4.21 14.01
CA GLU A 117 29.84 3.91 15.43
C GLU A 117 29.08 4.88 16.35
N GLY A 118 28.39 4.34 17.36
CA GLY A 118 27.62 5.13 18.33
C GLY A 118 26.27 5.67 17.83
N GLN A 119 25.87 5.36 16.60
CA GLN A 119 24.56 5.72 16.05
C GLN A 119 23.55 4.57 16.24
N GLY A 120 22.39 4.88 16.81
CA GLY A 120 21.29 3.93 16.93
C GLY A 120 20.64 3.58 15.60
N LEU A 121 19.72 2.62 15.62
CA LEU A 121 19.01 2.10 14.47
C LEU A 121 17.56 2.57 14.47
N THR A 122 17.10 3.02 13.30
CA THR A 122 15.66 3.11 13.00
C THR A 122 15.01 1.73 13.11
N ALA A 123 13.69 1.66 13.22
CA ALA A 123 13.00 0.37 13.31
C ALA A 123 13.25 -0.49 12.05
N VAL A 124 13.30 0.15 10.89
CA VAL A 124 13.64 -0.49 9.61
C VAL A 124 15.06 -1.05 9.64
N GLU A 125 16.06 -0.27 10.07
CA GLU A 125 17.43 -0.77 10.17
C GLU A 125 17.54 -1.95 11.14
N LYS A 126 16.80 -1.95 12.26
CA LYS A 126 16.73 -3.11 13.18
C LYS A 126 16.19 -4.35 12.48
N ILE A 127 15.08 -4.24 11.76
CA ILE A 127 14.51 -5.35 10.98
C ILE A 127 15.50 -5.87 9.94
N PHE A 128 16.14 -4.97 9.19
CA PHE A 128 17.07 -5.36 8.15
C PHE A 128 18.32 -6.06 8.72
N ASN A 129 18.85 -5.60 9.85
CA ASN A 129 19.96 -6.27 10.53
C ASN A 129 19.56 -7.65 11.08
N LYS A 130 18.35 -7.79 11.66
CA LYS A 130 17.84 -9.10 12.13
C LYS A 130 17.79 -10.12 11.00
N ASN A 131 17.29 -9.70 9.84
CA ASN A 131 17.02 -10.60 8.71
C ASN A 131 18.17 -10.66 7.68
N ALA A 132 19.32 -10.02 7.93
CA ALA A 132 20.43 -9.96 6.99
C ALA A 132 21.12 -11.32 6.78
N VAL A 133 21.42 -11.65 5.53
CA VAL A 133 22.10 -12.90 5.15
C VAL A 133 23.37 -12.61 4.34
N GLY A 134 24.48 -13.23 4.75
CA GLY A 134 25.75 -13.13 4.02
C GLY A 134 26.45 -11.77 4.14
N THR A 135 26.14 -11.03 5.20
CA THR A 135 26.80 -9.77 5.58
C THR A 135 28.05 -10.02 6.41
N THR A 136 28.88 -8.99 6.57
CA THR A 136 30.08 -9.07 7.44
C THR A 136 29.67 -9.39 8.88
N PRO A 137 30.14 -10.51 9.47
CA PRO A 137 29.76 -10.91 10.83
C PRO A 137 30.06 -9.82 11.87
N GLY A 138 29.09 -9.55 12.76
CA GLY A 138 29.22 -8.59 13.86
C GLY A 138 29.12 -7.11 13.45
N LYS A 139 28.94 -6.81 12.17
CA LYS A 139 28.82 -5.43 11.68
C LYS A 139 27.34 -5.00 11.66
N VAL A 140 27.06 -3.87 12.31
CA VAL A 140 25.75 -3.21 12.26
C VAL A 140 25.66 -2.39 10.98
N LEU A 141 24.60 -2.58 10.20
CA LEU A 141 24.40 -1.93 8.92
C LEU A 141 23.38 -0.80 9.02
N HIS A 142 23.69 0.33 8.40
CA HIS A 142 22.83 1.52 8.34
C HIS A 142 22.28 1.74 6.92
N ALA A 143 21.33 2.66 6.79
CA ALA A 143 20.72 3.08 5.54
C ALA A 143 21.75 3.33 4.43
N GLY A 144 21.43 2.89 3.21
CA GLY A 144 22.31 2.93 2.04
C GLY A 144 23.25 1.73 1.90
N SER A 145 23.23 0.77 2.83
CA SER A 145 23.89 -0.54 2.69
C SER A 145 23.12 -1.45 1.74
N ASP A 146 23.80 -2.10 0.80
CA ASP A 146 23.23 -3.13 -0.07
C ASP A 146 23.18 -4.47 0.70
N VAL A 147 21.98 -4.98 0.96
CA VAL A 147 21.81 -6.20 1.75
C VAL A 147 20.93 -7.22 1.06
N ARG A 148 21.17 -8.49 1.40
CA ARG A 148 20.24 -9.58 1.13
C ARG A 148 19.59 -9.94 2.46
N VAL A 149 18.27 -10.03 2.47
CA VAL A 149 17.47 -10.27 3.68
C VAL A 149 16.54 -11.44 3.48
N GLU A 150 16.27 -12.19 4.55
CA GLU A 150 15.19 -13.17 4.59
C GLU A 150 13.83 -12.47 4.50
N VAL A 151 12.88 -13.12 3.84
CA VAL A 151 11.50 -12.64 3.66
C VAL A 151 10.56 -13.59 4.38
N ASN A 152 9.76 -13.03 5.28
CA ASN A 152 8.87 -13.78 6.17
C ASN A 152 7.53 -14.08 5.50
N ILE A 153 6.89 -13.07 4.94
CA ILE A 153 5.56 -13.18 4.34
C ILE A 153 5.60 -12.71 2.88
N VAL A 154 4.93 -13.45 1.99
CA VAL A 154 4.81 -13.07 0.58
C VAL A 154 3.36 -13.00 0.12
N GLY A 155 3.00 -11.90 -0.54
CA GLY A 155 1.68 -11.70 -1.13
C GLY A 155 1.66 -11.71 -2.65
N SER A 156 0.65 -12.35 -3.23
CA SER A 156 0.39 -12.33 -4.68
C SER A 156 -1.10 -12.15 -4.93
N GLN A 157 -1.46 -11.28 -5.88
CA GLN A 157 -2.84 -11.04 -6.28
C GLN A 157 -3.09 -11.55 -7.70
N ASP A 158 -4.34 -11.58 -8.13
CA ASP A 158 -4.81 -12.26 -9.34
C ASP A 158 -4.43 -11.61 -10.68
N THR A 159 -4.20 -10.29 -10.70
CA THR A 159 -3.74 -9.58 -11.91
C THR A 159 -2.22 -9.65 -12.12
N THR A 160 -1.44 -9.80 -11.06
CA THR A 160 0.03 -9.98 -11.12
C THR A 160 0.46 -11.44 -10.95
N GLY A 161 -0.38 -12.27 -10.35
CA GLY A 161 -0.06 -13.65 -9.99
C GLY A 161 0.21 -14.55 -11.18
N LEU A 162 -0.45 -14.34 -12.32
CA LEU A 162 -0.12 -15.05 -13.56
C LEU A 162 1.31 -14.74 -14.02
N MET A 163 1.72 -13.46 -13.99
CA MET A 163 3.11 -13.09 -14.30
C MET A 163 4.07 -13.69 -13.28
N THR A 164 3.73 -13.66 -11.98
CA THR A 164 4.53 -14.30 -10.92
C THR A 164 4.69 -15.81 -11.16
N SER A 165 3.63 -16.52 -11.58
CA SER A 165 3.71 -17.95 -11.92
C SER A 165 4.63 -18.22 -13.11
N GLN A 166 4.60 -17.36 -14.14
CA GLN A 166 5.50 -17.46 -15.29
C GLN A 166 6.96 -17.25 -14.89
N GLU A 167 7.24 -16.30 -13.99
CA GLU A 167 8.58 -16.09 -13.45
C GLU A 167 9.05 -17.32 -12.66
N LEU A 168 8.21 -17.90 -11.81
CA LEU A 168 8.51 -19.15 -11.08
C LEU A 168 8.79 -20.32 -12.03
N GLU A 169 7.97 -20.50 -13.08
CA GLU A 169 8.18 -21.50 -14.12
C GLU A 169 9.52 -21.29 -14.85
N SER A 170 9.87 -20.04 -15.17
CA SER A 170 11.13 -19.70 -15.85
C SER A 170 12.37 -20.04 -15.02
N MET A 171 12.25 -20.00 -13.69
CA MET A 171 13.29 -20.37 -12.74
C MET A 171 13.31 -21.88 -12.43
N ALA A 172 12.38 -22.66 -13.01
CA ALA A 172 12.11 -24.05 -12.63
C ALA A 172 11.86 -24.24 -11.13
N ALA A 173 11.29 -23.21 -10.48
CA ALA A 173 10.91 -23.28 -9.08
C ALA A 173 9.58 -24.04 -8.98
N THR A 174 9.56 -25.12 -8.20
CA THR A 174 8.38 -25.98 -8.03
C THR A 174 7.81 -25.97 -6.62
N VAL A 175 8.54 -25.43 -5.65
CA VAL A 175 8.13 -25.38 -4.25
C VAL A 175 8.58 -24.08 -3.60
N ILE A 176 7.73 -23.53 -2.74
CA ILE A 176 8.04 -22.40 -1.89
C ILE A 176 9.23 -22.68 -0.98
N SER A 177 10.08 -21.66 -0.80
CA SER A 177 11.23 -21.72 0.12
C SER A 177 10.76 -21.99 1.55
N PRO A 178 11.43 -22.90 2.30
CA PRO A 178 11.09 -23.16 3.70
C PRO A 178 11.47 -22.01 4.65
N ILE A 179 12.14 -20.97 4.15
CA ILE A 179 12.46 -19.75 4.92
C ILE A 179 11.22 -18.84 5.03
N VAL A 180 10.32 -18.89 4.05
CA VAL A 180 9.10 -18.09 4.07
C VAL A 180 8.13 -18.69 5.09
N ASP A 181 7.70 -17.87 6.05
CA ASP A 181 6.79 -18.27 7.13
C ASP A 181 5.39 -18.55 6.59
N GLY A 182 4.95 -17.78 5.61
CA GLY A 182 3.65 -17.95 4.95
C GLY A 182 3.52 -17.10 3.69
N ALA A 183 2.66 -17.52 2.77
CA ALA A 183 2.38 -16.76 1.57
C ALA A 183 0.94 -16.96 1.10
N TYR A 184 0.36 -15.92 0.50
CA TYR A 184 -1.05 -15.88 0.12
C TYR A 184 -1.27 -15.43 -1.32
N GLN A 185 -2.10 -16.17 -2.05
CA GLN A 185 -2.61 -15.80 -3.38
C GLN A 185 -4.09 -15.40 -3.30
N SER A 186 -4.40 -14.14 -3.58
CA SER A 186 -5.78 -13.62 -3.61
C SER A 186 -6.44 -13.72 -4.99
N GLY A 187 -7.77 -13.55 -5.02
CA GLY A 187 -8.61 -13.47 -6.22
C GLY A 187 -9.49 -12.21 -6.26
N CYS A 188 -8.97 -11.08 -5.75
CA CYS A 188 -9.76 -9.91 -5.39
C CYS A 188 -9.95 -8.85 -6.50
N HIS A 189 -9.06 -8.80 -7.48
CA HIS A 189 -9.08 -7.77 -8.53
C HIS A 189 -9.94 -8.14 -9.73
N THR A 190 -10.24 -9.43 -9.91
CA THR A 190 -11.18 -9.94 -10.91
C THR A 190 -12.47 -10.48 -10.29
N ALA A 191 -12.76 -10.07 -9.04
CA ALA A 191 -13.87 -10.59 -8.25
C ALA A 191 -15.25 -10.07 -8.69
N SER A 192 -15.34 -8.79 -9.05
CA SER A 192 -16.61 -8.11 -9.35
C SER A 192 -17.31 -8.76 -10.55
N VAL A 193 -16.54 -9.07 -11.60
CA VAL A 193 -17.06 -9.68 -12.83
C VAL A 193 -16.36 -11.01 -13.10
N TRP A 194 -17.12 -12.09 -13.07
CA TRP A 194 -16.64 -13.44 -13.34
C TRP A 194 -16.78 -13.79 -14.83
N ASP A 195 -16.06 -13.06 -15.68
CA ASP A 195 -16.06 -13.24 -17.12
C ASP A 195 -15.32 -14.51 -17.59
N PHE A 196 -15.28 -14.74 -18.91
CA PHE A 196 -14.59 -15.90 -19.50
C PHE A 196 -13.09 -15.96 -19.15
N ASN A 197 -12.42 -14.80 -19.10
CA ASN A 197 -11.00 -14.74 -18.79
C ASN A 197 -10.73 -15.09 -17.33
N ALA A 198 -11.55 -14.56 -16.40
CA ALA A 198 -11.47 -14.88 -14.98
C ALA A 198 -11.74 -16.37 -14.74
N GLN A 199 -12.77 -16.92 -15.39
CA GLN A 199 -13.11 -18.35 -15.32
C GLN A 199 -11.98 -19.27 -15.81
N ALA A 200 -11.25 -18.87 -16.85
CA ALA A 200 -10.14 -19.65 -17.39
C ALA A 200 -8.86 -19.51 -16.56
N ASN A 201 -8.52 -18.28 -16.14
CA ASN A 201 -7.22 -17.98 -15.57
C ASN A 201 -7.15 -18.18 -14.05
N ILE A 202 -8.19 -17.79 -13.30
CA ILE A 202 -8.14 -17.79 -11.83
C ILE A 202 -8.04 -19.20 -11.26
N PRO A 203 -8.84 -20.20 -11.69
CA PRO A 203 -8.66 -21.57 -11.20
C PRO A 203 -7.29 -22.15 -11.52
N ARG A 204 -6.72 -21.83 -12.70
CA ARG A 204 -5.37 -22.25 -13.09
C ARG A 204 -4.30 -21.63 -12.19
N LEU A 205 -4.39 -20.32 -11.95
CA LEU A 205 -3.48 -19.59 -11.06
C LEU A 205 -3.54 -20.14 -9.63
N MET A 206 -4.75 -20.32 -9.09
CA MET A 206 -4.97 -20.82 -7.74
C MET A 206 -4.41 -22.23 -7.59
N LYS A 207 -4.64 -23.10 -8.57
CA LYS A 207 -4.03 -24.43 -8.60
C LYS A 207 -2.51 -24.36 -8.58
N PHE A 208 -1.91 -23.57 -9.48
CA PHE A 208 -0.45 -23.44 -9.55
C PHE A 208 0.15 -22.96 -8.22
N MET A 209 -0.42 -21.89 -7.64
CA MET A 209 0.09 -21.31 -6.40
C MET A 209 -0.12 -22.24 -5.20
N ASN A 210 -1.23 -22.97 -5.14
CA ASN A 210 -1.46 -23.98 -4.11
C ASN A 210 -0.45 -25.14 -4.23
N ASP A 211 -0.26 -25.69 -5.43
CA ASP A 211 0.72 -26.75 -5.70
C ASP A 211 2.15 -26.31 -5.31
N PHE A 212 2.49 -25.03 -5.55
CA PHE A 212 3.77 -24.44 -5.18
C PHE A 212 3.93 -24.29 -3.65
N GLY A 213 2.81 -24.17 -2.90
CA GLY A 213 2.77 -24.18 -1.44
C GLY A 213 2.18 -22.93 -0.78
N LEU A 214 1.53 -22.05 -1.53
CA LEU A 214 0.84 -20.88 -0.97
C LEU A 214 -0.52 -21.29 -0.38
N ILE A 215 -0.99 -20.51 0.58
CA ILE A 215 -2.41 -20.45 0.93
C ILE A 215 -3.13 -19.70 -0.20
N THR A 216 -4.27 -20.20 -0.63
CA THR A 216 -4.98 -19.68 -1.81
C THR A 216 -6.40 -19.28 -1.45
N ALA A 217 -6.90 -18.21 -2.08
CA ALA A 217 -8.27 -17.75 -1.84
C ALA A 217 -9.33 -18.73 -2.36
N ARG A 218 -8.97 -19.60 -3.32
CA ARG A 218 -9.85 -20.63 -3.88
C ARG A 218 -9.16 -21.97 -3.82
N ASP A 219 -9.88 -22.97 -3.32
CA ASP A 219 -9.40 -24.34 -3.31
C ASP A 219 -9.36 -24.91 -4.72
N PRO A 220 -8.24 -25.50 -5.17
CA PRO A 220 -8.18 -26.16 -6.48
C PRO A 220 -9.16 -27.35 -6.61
N LEU A 221 -9.58 -27.94 -5.49
CA LEU A 221 -10.51 -29.06 -5.43
C LEU A 221 -11.93 -28.67 -4.99
N GLY A 222 -12.20 -27.38 -4.74
CA GLY A 222 -13.50 -26.86 -4.33
C GLY A 222 -13.96 -27.27 -2.92
N LYS A 223 -13.04 -27.61 -2.00
CA LYS A 223 -13.36 -28.04 -0.62
C LYS A 223 -13.80 -26.90 0.29
N TYR A 224 -13.41 -25.67 0.00
CA TYR A 224 -13.82 -24.48 0.74
C TYR A 224 -14.37 -23.40 -0.19
N HIS A 225 -15.18 -22.51 0.38
CA HIS A 225 -15.78 -21.39 -0.34
C HIS A 225 -14.70 -20.50 -0.96
N ALA A 226 -14.88 -20.13 -2.23
CA ALA A 226 -13.91 -19.29 -2.93
C ALA A 226 -13.96 -17.85 -2.40
N MET A 227 -12.93 -17.46 -1.68
CA MET A 227 -12.78 -16.11 -1.16
C MET A 227 -12.36 -15.16 -2.29
N THR A 228 -12.83 -13.92 -2.19
CA THR A 228 -12.46 -12.79 -3.04
C THR A 228 -11.95 -11.61 -2.23
N ASP A 229 -11.57 -11.90 -0.98
CA ASP A 229 -11.04 -10.97 0.00
C ASP A 229 -9.90 -10.13 -0.56
N VAL A 230 -9.96 -8.82 -0.32
CA VAL A 230 -8.92 -7.87 -0.67
C VAL A 230 -7.60 -8.34 -0.06
N ILE A 231 -6.60 -8.58 -0.92
CA ILE A 231 -5.31 -9.18 -0.57
C ILE A 231 -4.70 -8.59 0.70
N HIS A 232 -4.72 -7.27 0.82
CA HIS A 232 -4.04 -6.57 1.91
C HIS A 232 -4.68 -6.80 3.27
N LYS A 233 -5.98 -7.10 3.35
CA LYS A 233 -6.62 -7.45 4.62
C LYS A 233 -6.11 -8.80 5.10
N VAL A 234 -6.10 -9.79 4.22
CA VAL A 234 -5.58 -11.14 4.54
C VAL A 234 -4.07 -11.09 4.82
N LEU A 235 -3.30 -10.35 4.02
CA LEU A 235 -1.87 -10.17 4.27
C LEU A 235 -1.58 -9.54 5.63
N ASN A 236 -2.38 -8.55 6.03
CA ASN A 236 -2.19 -7.91 7.33
C ASN A 236 -2.53 -8.88 8.46
N ASP A 237 -3.52 -9.77 8.28
CA ASP A 237 -3.84 -10.80 9.27
C ASP A 237 -2.73 -11.87 9.37
N ILE A 238 -2.18 -12.36 8.26
CA ILE A 238 -1.11 -13.38 8.29
C ILE A 238 0.28 -12.84 8.66
N THR A 239 0.44 -11.52 8.75
CA THR A 239 1.69 -10.89 9.18
C THR A 239 1.77 -10.87 10.71
N ILE A 240 2.39 -11.88 11.30
CA ILE A 240 2.30 -12.17 12.75
C ILE A 240 3.52 -11.73 13.58
N ASP A 241 4.46 -10.97 13.02
CA ASP A 241 5.67 -10.49 13.70
C ASP A 241 5.98 -9.05 13.24
N ASP A 242 6.14 -8.12 14.17
CA ASP A 242 6.54 -6.73 13.93
C ASP A 242 8.00 -6.60 13.47
N TRP A 243 8.78 -7.68 13.54
CA TRP A 243 10.14 -7.77 13.01
C TRP A 243 10.22 -8.41 11.60
N ALA A 244 9.07 -8.65 10.96
CA ALA A 244 8.99 -9.32 9.66
C ALA A 244 9.29 -8.38 8.48
N ILE A 245 9.83 -8.96 7.40
CA ILE A 245 9.86 -8.35 6.07
C ILE A 245 8.81 -9.01 5.21
N ILE A 246 7.96 -8.17 4.59
CA ILE A 246 6.86 -8.60 3.74
C ILE A 246 7.11 -8.10 2.32
N ILE A 247 7.01 -8.99 1.34
CA ILE A 247 7.09 -8.64 -0.09
C ILE A 247 5.75 -8.97 -0.74
N GLY A 248 5.21 -8.08 -1.56
CA GLY A 248 3.97 -8.38 -2.28
C GLY A 248 3.92 -7.86 -3.69
N GLY A 249 3.25 -8.61 -4.56
CA GLY A 249 3.02 -8.28 -5.97
C GLY A 249 1.95 -7.21 -6.19
N ASP A 250 1.89 -6.22 -5.29
CA ASP A 250 1.01 -5.07 -5.36
C ASP A 250 1.68 -3.86 -4.68
N SER A 251 1.51 -2.67 -5.25
CA SER A 251 2.07 -1.42 -4.72
C SER A 251 1.59 -1.08 -3.30
N HIS A 252 0.39 -1.52 -2.92
CA HIS A 252 -0.26 -1.29 -1.63
C HIS A 252 0.08 -2.38 -0.60
N THR A 253 1.07 -3.23 -0.87
CA THR A 253 1.67 -4.08 0.17
C THR A 253 2.42 -3.20 1.18
N ARG A 254 1.67 -2.69 2.16
CA ARG A 254 2.04 -1.71 3.19
C ARG A 254 1.53 -2.14 4.57
N MET A 255 1.72 -3.41 4.91
CA MET A 255 1.21 -3.98 6.16
C MET A 255 1.65 -3.14 7.36
N SER A 256 0.78 -3.04 8.35
CA SER A 256 1.00 -2.23 9.56
C SER A 256 1.71 -3.02 10.67
N LYS A 257 2.06 -4.28 10.42
CA LYS A 257 2.97 -5.09 11.23
C LYS A 257 4.20 -5.42 10.38
N GLY A 258 5.40 -5.19 10.91
CA GLY A 258 6.64 -5.34 10.14
C GLY A 258 6.82 -4.24 9.10
N VAL A 259 7.76 -4.46 8.18
CA VAL A 259 8.00 -3.56 7.03
C VAL A 259 7.65 -4.26 5.73
N ALA A 260 6.76 -3.63 4.96
CA ALA A 260 6.16 -4.24 3.78
C ALA A 260 6.47 -3.47 2.50
N PHE A 261 6.94 -4.18 1.47
CA PHE A 261 7.32 -3.63 0.19
C PHE A 261 6.44 -4.18 -0.94
N GLY A 262 5.85 -3.27 -1.71
CA GLY A 262 5.32 -3.59 -3.02
C GLY A 262 6.46 -3.83 -4.01
N ALA A 263 6.36 -4.90 -4.80
CA ALA A 263 7.40 -5.32 -5.73
C ALA A 263 6.82 -5.86 -7.04
N ASP A 264 7.68 -5.94 -8.06
CA ASP A 264 7.35 -6.58 -9.33
C ASP A 264 7.26 -8.12 -9.22
N SER A 265 6.61 -8.76 -10.18
CA SER A 265 6.42 -10.22 -10.20
C SER A 265 7.71 -11.03 -10.16
N GLY A 266 8.82 -10.53 -10.73
CA GLY A 266 10.12 -11.20 -10.69
C GLY A 266 10.72 -11.18 -9.29
N THR A 267 10.64 -10.04 -8.59
CA THR A 267 11.06 -9.92 -7.19
C THR A 267 10.19 -10.77 -6.27
N VAL A 268 8.87 -10.81 -6.47
CA VAL A 268 7.95 -11.68 -5.71
C VAL A 268 8.28 -13.16 -5.94
N ALA A 269 8.49 -13.56 -7.19
CA ALA A 269 8.85 -14.93 -7.54
C ALA A 269 10.20 -15.34 -6.93
N LEU A 270 11.20 -14.45 -6.91
CA LEU A 270 12.47 -14.68 -6.20
C LEU A 270 12.26 -14.82 -4.69
N ALA A 271 11.44 -13.97 -4.07
CA ALA A 271 11.12 -14.09 -2.64
C ALA A 271 10.43 -15.43 -2.33
N LEU A 272 9.50 -15.88 -3.17
CA LEU A 272 8.85 -17.18 -3.04
C LEU A 272 9.82 -18.36 -3.22
N ALA A 273 10.67 -18.31 -4.25
CA ALA A 273 11.58 -19.41 -4.60
C ALA A 273 12.80 -19.49 -3.66
N THR A 274 13.27 -18.35 -3.15
CA THR A 274 14.49 -18.29 -2.34
C THR A 274 14.23 -17.95 -0.87
N GLY A 275 13.09 -17.36 -0.52
CA GLY A 275 12.85 -16.79 0.81
C GLY A 275 13.74 -15.59 1.12
N GLU A 276 14.35 -14.99 0.10
CA GLU A 276 15.29 -13.89 0.25
C GLU A 276 14.98 -12.77 -0.75
N ALA A 277 15.28 -11.52 -0.39
CA ALA A 277 15.23 -10.38 -1.28
C ALA A 277 16.53 -9.57 -1.19
N SER A 278 16.97 -8.96 -2.28
CA SER A 278 18.16 -8.11 -2.33
C SER A 278 17.76 -6.67 -2.56
N MET A 279 18.05 -5.79 -1.61
CA MET A 279 17.73 -4.37 -1.71
C MET A 279 18.60 -3.53 -0.77
N PRO A 280 18.85 -2.25 -1.09
CA PRO A 280 19.51 -1.37 -0.15
C PRO A 280 18.59 -1.07 1.04
N ILE A 281 19.16 -1.02 2.25
CA ILE A 281 18.49 -0.53 3.45
C ILE A 281 18.04 0.91 3.15
N PRO A 282 16.73 1.20 3.10
CA PRO A 282 16.24 2.53 2.81
C PRO A 282 16.50 3.52 3.94
N GLU A 283 16.56 4.81 3.62
CA GLU A 283 16.44 5.86 4.64
C GLU A 283 14.97 6.01 5.07
N SER A 284 14.75 6.44 6.31
CA SER A 284 13.41 6.61 6.89
C SER A 284 13.11 8.07 7.22
N VAL A 285 11.85 8.47 7.03
CA VAL A 285 11.26 9.69 7.57
C VAL A 285 10.42 9.31 8.78
N LYS A 286 10.69 9.94 9.93
CA LYS A 286 9.90 9.74 11.14
C LYS A 286 8.64 10.58 11.08
N VAL A 287 7.48 9.97 11.32
CA VAL A 287 6.20 10.68 11.43
C VAL A 287 5.61 10.47 12.82
N THR A 288 5.40 11.56 13.56
CA THR A 288 4.76 11.59 14.89
C THR A 288 3.53 12.50 14.85
N PHE A 289 2.72 12.47 15.91
CA PHE A 289 1.48 13.23 16.00
C PHE A 289 1.39 13.96 17.35
N LYS A 290 0.73 15.11 17.35
CA LYS A 290 0.38 15.87 18.57
C LYS A 290 -1.04 16.41 18.51
N GLY A 291 -1.55 16.81 19.66
CA GLY A 291 -2.90 17.36 19.81
C GLY A 291 -3.95 16.25 19.87
N GLU A 292 -5.20 16.64 19.64
CA GLU A 292 -6.37 15.77 19.74
C GLU A 292 -7.21 15.90 18.47
N MET A 293 -7.76 14.78 18.00
CA MET A 293 -8.73 14.79 16.90
C MET A 293 -10.08 15.35 17.37
N LEU A 294 -10.76 16.07 16.48
CA LEU A 294 -12.12 16.52 16.72
C LEU A 294 -13.11 15.34 16.67
N GLU A 295 -14.23 15.46 17.40
CA GLU A 295 -15.21 14.38 17.52
C GLU A 295 -15.90 14.02 16.20
N TYR A 296 -15.96 14.94 15.23
CA TYR A 296 -16.61 14.70 13.94
C TYR A 296 -15.62 14.41 12.80
N THR A 297 -14.31 14.33 13.05
CA THR A 297 -13.31 13.92 12.05
C THR A 297 -13.03 12.43 12.12
N ASP A 298 -12.76 11.82 10.97
CA ASP A 298 -12.36 10.43 10.82
C ASP A 298 -10.83 10.30 10.67
N PHE A 299 -10.27 9.14 10.99
CA PHE A 299 -8.82 8.92 10.84
C PHE A 299 -8.36 9.08 9.38
N ARG A 300 -9.23 8.83 8.39
CA ARG A 300 -8.93 9.13 6.99
C ARG A 300 -8.64 10.63 6.75
N ASP A 301 -9.28 11.53 7.50
CA ASP A 301 -9.00 12.97 7.41
C ASP A 301 -7.59 13.30 7.92
N VAL A 302 -7.11 12.58 8.95
CA VAL A 302 -5.72 12.67 9.44
C VAL A 302 -4.72 12.27 8.39
N VAL A 303 -5.01 11.22 7.62
CA VAL A 303 -4.16 10.76 6.52
C VAL A 303 -4.02 11.86 5.45
N HIS A 304 -5.12 12.44 4.99
CA HIS A 304 -5.07 13.53 4.01
C HIS A 304 -4.42 14.81 4.58
N ALA A 305 -4.71 15.16 5.83
CA ALA A 305 -4.10 16.32 6.47
C ALA A 305 -2.58 16.17 6.66
N THR A 306 -2.10 14.95 6.92
CA THR A 306 -0.67 14.64 6.99
C THR A 306 0.03 15.06 5.69
N GLN A 307 -0.60 14.81 4.54
CA GLN A 307 -0.06 15.23 3.26
C GLN A 307 0.07 16.75 3.15
N SER A 308 -1.03 17.46 3.43
CA SER A 308 -1.08 18.92 3.32
C SER A 308 -0.06 19.58 4.23
N GLN A 309 0.04 19.12 5.48
CA GLN A 309 1.00 19.65 6.45
C GLN A 309 2.44 19.29 6.08
N MET A 310 2.67 18.13 5.47
CA MET A 310 3.99 17.74 4.99
C MET A 310 4.44 18.65 3.84
N LEU A 311 3.59 18.89 2.85
CA LEU A 311 3.90 19.79 1.73
C LEU A 311 4.16 21.21 2.23
N ASP A 312 3.37 21.73 3.16
CA ASP A 312 3.61 23.05 3.77
C ASP A 312 4.97 23.11 4.48
N LYS A 313 5.27 22.14 5.36
CA LYS A 313 6.53 22.12 6.13
C LYS A 313 7.77 22.03 5.25
N PHE A 314 7.70 21.29 4.15
CA PHE A 314 8.85 21.02 3.27
C PHE A 314 8.81 21.83 1.97
N GLY A 315 8.03 22.92 1.91
CA GLY A 315 8.05 23.86 0.79
C GLY A 315 7.61 23.25 -0.54
N GLY A 316 6.52 22.47 -0.52
CA GLY A 316 5.95 21.75 -1.67
C GLY A 316 6.64 20.43 -2.00
N GLU A 317 7.74 20.07 -1.32
CA GLU A 317 8.46 18.84 -1.60
C GLU A 317 7.86 17.64 -0.86
N ASN A 318 7.58 16.57 -1.60
CA ASN A 318 7.23 15.30 -1.01
C ASN A 318 8.46 14.61 -0.39
N VAL A 319 8.71 14.91 0.89
CA VAL A 319 9.82 14.35 1.67
C VAL A 319 9.80 12.81 1.77
N PHE A 320 8.62 12.20 1.59
CA PHE A 320 8.46 10.75 1.69
C PHE A 320 8.91 9.99 0.44
N GLN A 321 9.00 10.68 -0.71
CA GLN A 321 9.29 10.04 -1.99
C GLN A 321 10.63 9.30 -1.95
N GLY A 322 10.59 7.98 -2.13
CA GLY A 322 11.78 7.10 -2.13
C GLY A 322 12.29 6.70 -0.74
N HIS A 323 11.72 7.22 0.34
CA HIS A 323 12.05 6.88 1.72
C HIS A 323 11.00 5.95 2.34
N ILE A 324 11.30 5.40 3.52
CA ILE A 324 10.32 4.70 4.35
C ILE A 324 9.59 5.72 5.20
N ILE A 325 8.28 5.57 5.33
CA ILE A 325 7.53 6.28 6.37
C ILE A 325 7.51 5.39 7.62
N GLU A 326 8.26 5.77 8.64
CA GLU A 326 8.20 5.15 9.97
C GLU A 326 7.21 5.97 10.81
N VAL A 327 5.97 5.49 10.89
CA VAL A 327 4.86 6.20 11.53
C VAL A 327 4.65 5.73 12.96
N HIS A 328 4.62 6.66 13.89
CA HIS A 328 4.51 6.41 15.33
C HIS A 328 3.06 6.60 15.78
N LEU A 329 2.18 5.66 15.41
CA LEU A 329 0.77 5.69 15.80
C LEU A 329 0.57 5.21 17.24
N GLY A 330 1.29 4.17 17.68
CA GLY A 330 1.27 3.70 19.06
C GLY A 330 -0.03 2.97 19.45
N THR A 331 -1.13 3.70 19.46
CA THR A 331 -2.41 3.35 20.09
C THR A 331 -3.45 2.77 19.14
N LEU A 332 -3.19 2.83 17.83
CA LEU A 332 -4.10 2.27 16.82
C LEU A 332 -3.79 0.80 16.56
N PRO A 333 -4.79 -0.09 16.66
CA PRO A 333 -4.67 -1.46 16.21
C PRO A 333 -4.27 -1.53 14.74
N ALA A 334 -3.57 -2.59 14.37
CA ALA A 334 -2.94 -2.74 13.07
C ALA A 334 -3.94 -2.63 11.90
N ASP A 335 -5.18 -3.11 12.06
CA ASP A 335 -6.17 -2.96 11.00
C ASP A 335 -6.52 -1.49 10.75
N GLN A 336 -6.77 -0.68 11.78
CA GLN A 336 -7.05 0.75 11.63
C GLN A 336 -5.81 1.54 11.16
N ALA A 337 -4.64 1.22 11.71
CA ALA A 337 -3.36 1.81 11.29
C ALA A 337 -3.06 1.55 9.81
N PHE A 338 -3.62 0.48 9.23
CA PHE A 338 -3.48 0.17 7.82
C PHE A 338 -4.00 1.29 6.92
N THR A 339 -5.01 2.06 7.35
CA THR A 339 -5.46 3.27 6.62
C THR A 339 -4.30 4.23 6.33
N PHE A 340 -3.40 4.41 7.28
CA PHE A 340 -2.25 5.30 7.11
C PHE A 340 -1.15 4.63 6.29
N THR A 341 -0.80 3.38 6.62
CA THR A 341 0.31 2.69 5.95
C THR A 341 -0.02 2.40 4.48
N ASP A 342 -1.25 2.02 4.15
CA ASP A 342 -1.74 1.80 2.79
C ASP A 342 -1.60 3.05 1.91
N TRP A 343 -2.03 4.21 2.43
CA TRP A 343 -1.91 5.51 1.76
C TRP A 343 -0.47 5.90 1.41
N THR A 344 0.54 5.40 2.14
CA THR A 344 1.95 5.75 1.87
C THR A 344 2.42 5.36 0.46
N ALA A 345 1.74 4.41 -0.18
CA ALA A 345 1.99 4.08 -1.59
C ALA A 345 1.79 5.31 -2.50
N GLU A 346 0.78 6.12 -2.21
CA GLU A 346 0.44 7.31 -2.99
C GLU A 346 1.38 8.49 -2.68
N MET A 347 2.05 8.47 -1.53
CA MET A 347 3.19 9.35 -1.23
C MET A 347 4.48 8.94 -1.92
N LYS A 348 4.45 7.95 -2.81
CA LYS A 348 5.63 7.41 -3.50
C LYS A 348 6.71 6.96 -2.51
N ALA A 349 6.30 6.61 -1.28
CA ALA A 349 7.18 6.04 -0.28
C ALA A 349 7.61 4.65 -0.72
N LYS A 350 8.83 4.25 -0.38
CA LYS A 350 9.39 2.95 -0.74
C LYS A 350 8.68 1.80 -0.01
N ALA A 351 8.30 2.04 1.24
CA ALA A 351 7.52 1.17 2.12
C ALA A 351 7.10 1.99 3.36
N SER A 352 6.39 1.36 4.27
CA SER A 352 6.00 1.94 5.55
C SER A 352 6.10 0.91 6.67
N ILE A 353 6.22 1.40 7.89
CA ILE A 353 6.13 0.61 9.12
C ILE A 353 5.37 1.42 10.17
N CYS A 354 4.49 0.75 10.92
CA CYS A 354 3.83 1.33 12.09
C CYS A 354 4.57 0.91 13.36
N ILE A 355 4.92 1.89 14.19
CA ILE A 355 5.43 1.66 15.54
C ILE A 355 4.23 1.69 16.49
N SER A 356 4.05 0.58 17.22
CA SER A 356 2.90 0.35 18.12
C SER A 356 3.36 0.22 19.57
N GLU A 357 2.46 0.51 20.50
CA GLU A 357 2.63 0.16 21.90
C GLU A 357 2.46 -1.35 22.10
N ASP A 358 3.05 -1.90 23.17
CA ASP A 358 3.02 -3.34 23.48
C ASP A 358 1.59 -3.89 23.51
N ASP A 359 0.69 -3.24 24.26
CA ASP A 359 -0.70 -3.66 24.41
C ASP A 359 -1.47 -3.62 23.08
N THR A 360 -1.26 -2.57 22.29
CA THR A 360 -1.89 -2.41 20.96
C THR A 360 -1.39 -3.44 19.95
N LEU A 361 -0.10 -3.78 19.99
CA LEU A 361 0.46 -4.84 19.15
C LEU A 361 -0.08 -6.21 19.57
N ILE A 362 -0.17 -6.49 20.87
CA ILE A 362 -0.79 -7.73 21.38
C ILE A 362 -2.23 -7.84 20.92
N GLU A 363 -3.05 -6.79 21.06
CA GLU A 363 -4.43 -6.76 20.56
C GLU A 363 -4.49 -7.09 19.06
N SER A 364 -3.62 -6.46 18.28
CA SER A 364 -3.53 -6.69 16.83
C SER A 364 -3.17 -8.12 16.47
N LEU A 365 -2.26 -8.75 17.22
CA LEU A 365 -1.85 -10.15 17.01
C LEU A 365 -2.95 -11.14 17.44
N GLU A 366 -3.71 -10.85 18.50
CA GLU A 366 -4.84 -11.69 18.90
C GLU A 366 -5.98 -11.66 17.86
N ILE A 367 -6.28 -10.48 17.29
CA ILE A 367 -7.25 -10.34 16.19
C ILE A 367 -6.78 -11.15 14.97
N ALA A 368 -5.51 -10.99 14.58
CA ALA A 368 -4.90 -11.74 13.48
C ALA A 368 -5.01 -13.25 13.70
N LYS A 369 -4.65 -13.75 14.89
CA LYS A 369 -4.78 -15.17 15.24
C LYS A 369 -6.21 -15.68 15.11
N SER A 370 -7.20 -14.93 15.62
CA SER A 370 -8.61 -15.31 15.51
C SER A 370 -9.04 -15.44 14.04
N ARG A 371 -8.62 -14.52 13.17
CA ARG A 371 -8.92 -14.57 11.73
C ARG A 371 -8.21 -15.72 11.02
N ILE A 372 -6.95 -15.99 11.35
CA ILE A 372 -6.22 -17.16 10.84
C ILE A 372 -6.89 -18.46 11.29
N GLN A 373 -7.34 -18.53 12.55
CA GLN A 373 -8.05 -19.70 13.08
C GLN A 373 -9.35 -19.96 12.29
N MET A 374 -10.11 -18.92 11.96
CA MET A 374 -11.28 -19.06 11.07
C MET A 374 -10.91 -19.57 9.68
N MET A 375 -9.76 -19.15 9.11
CA MET A 375 -9.29 -19.71 7.83
C MET A 375 -8.99 -21.20 7.94
N ILE A 376 -8.38 -21.65 9.04
CA ILE A 376 -8.11 -23.07 9.32
C ILE A 376 -9.43 -23.85 9.44
N GLU A 377 -10.40 -23.33 10.19
CA GLU A 377 -11.72 -23.94 10.38
C GLU A 377 -12.51 -24.04 9.07
N LYS A 378 -12.37 -23.04 8.19
CA LYS A 378 -12.91 -23.07 6.82
C LYS A 378 -12.15 -24.04 5.90
N GLY A 379 -11.09 -24.71 6.37
CA GLY A 379 -10.34 -25.74 5.66
C GLY A 379 -9.25 -25.22 4.73
N MET A 380 -8.81 -23.96 4.91
CA MET A 380 -7.84 -23.31 4.02
C MET A 380 -6.38 -23.69 4.29
N ASP A 381 -6.09 -24.32 5.44
CA ASP A 381 -4.71 -24.69 5.75
C ASP A 381 -4.21 -25.78 4.80
N ASN A 382 -2.95 -25.65 4.39
CA ASN A 382 -2.34 -26.60 3.45
C ASN A 382 -1.73 -27.81 4.17
N GLU A 383 -1.24 -28.79 3.41
CA GLU A 383 -0.63 -30.00 3.99
C GLU A 383 0.56 -29.71 4.91
N LYS A 384 1.23 -28.57 4.74
CA LYS A 384 2.36 -28.13 5.58
C LYS A 384 1.91 -27.41 6.85
N GLN A 385 0.61 -27.20 7.05
CA GLN A 385 0.02 -26.50 8.20
C GLN A 385 0.59 -25.08 8.39
N VAL A 386 0.71 -24.35 7.28
CA VAL A 386 1.28 -22.99 7.27
C VAL A 386 0.48 -22.06 8.18
N LEU A 387 -0.85 -22.09 8.12
CA LEU A 387 -1.69 -21.20 8.94
C LEU A 387 -1.56 -21.52 10.43
N GLN A 388 -1.54 -22.81 10.80
CA GLN A 388 -1.27 -23.21 12.18
C GLN A 388 0.11 -22.72 12.65
N GLY A 389 1.14 -22.85 11.81
CA GLY A 389 2.48 -22.36 12.13
C GLY A 389 2.54 -20.84 12.35
N LEU A 390 1.71 -20.06 11.64
CA LEU A 390 1.60 -18.62 11.88
C LEU A 390 0.92 -18.32 13.22
N ILE A 391 -0.11 -19.08 13.62
CA ILE A 391 -0.72 -18.96 14.96
C ILE A 391 0.32 -19.24 16.05
N ASP A 392 1.14 -20.27 15.89
CA ASP A 392 2.16 -20.65 16.86
C ASP A 392 3.23 -19.54 17.01
N LYS A 393 3.65 -18.94 15.88
CA LYS A 393 4.58 -17.79 15.89
C LYS A 393 3.96 -16.55 16.53
N ALA A 394 2.68 -16.27 16.24
CA ALA A 394 1.96 -15.17 16.87
C ALA A 394 1.88 -15.36 18.40
N ASN A 395 1.58 -16.57 18.87
CA ASN A 395 1.59 -16.90 20.30
C ASN A 395 2.95 -16.60 20.93
N HIS A 396 4.02 -17.08 20.31
CA HIS A 396 5.37 -16.83 20.80
C HIS A 396 5.69 -15.33 20.86
N ARG A 397 5.33 -14.57 19.81
CA ARG A 397 5.57 -13.13 19.78
C ARG A 397 4.79 -12.38 20.86
N ILE A 398 3.55 -12.77 21.12
CA ILE A 398 2.74 -12.23 22.21
C ILE A 398 3.39 -12.52 23.57
N ASP A 399 3.91 -13.73 23.78
CA ASP A 399 4.57 -14.12 25.03
C ASP A 399 5.89 -13.34 25.26
N GLU A 400 6.67 -13.10 24.20
CA GLU A 400 7.86 -12.25 24.26
C GLU A 400 7.53 -10.82 24.72
N ILE A 401 6.45 -10.23 24.18
CA ILE A 401 6.03 -8.87 24.53
C ILE A 401 5.49 -8.83 25.97
N ARG A 402 4.58 -9.75 26.32
CA ARG A 402 3.97 -9.81 27.66
C ARG A 402 4.98 -10.05 28.77
N SER A 403 6.01 -10.86 28.51
CA SER A 403 7.08 -11.15 29.47
C SER A 403 8.10 -10.03 29.59
N GLY A 404 8.16 -9.12 28.61
CA GLY A 404 9.19 -8.10 28.50
C GLY A 404 10.55 -8.64 28.04
N GLU A 405 10.66 -9.91 27.63
CA GLU A 405 11.88 -10.49 27.03
C GLU A 405 12.27 -9.71 25.78
N LYS A 406 11.28 -9.42 24.94
CA LYS A 406 11.44 -8.62 23.74
C LYS A 406 10.17 -7.79 23.49
N PRO A 407 10.15 -6.52 23.88
CA PRO A 407 8.98 -5.65 23.70
C PRO A 407 8.67 -5.40 22.22
N ALA A 408 7.58 -4.70 21.93
CA ALA A 408 7.27 -4.22 20.59
C ALA A 408 8.46 -3.45 20.00
N LEU A 409 8.66 -3.61 18.69
CA LEU A 409 9.73 -2.99 17.94
C LEU A 409 9.62 -1.47 18.04
N THR A 410 10.67 -0.86 18.55
CA THR A 410 10.85 0.59 18.59
C THR A 410 12.24 0.95 18.03
N PRO A 411 12.41 2.12 17.38
CA PRO A 411 13.72 2.62 17.02
C PRO A 411 14.55 2.96 18.26
N ASP A 412 15.87 2.99 18.12
CA ASP A 412 16.74 3.53 19.17
C ASP A 412 16.53 5.04 19.34
N SER A 413 16.59 5.53 20.57
CA SER A 413 16.44 6.96 20.89
C SER A 413 17.43 7.90 20.17
N ASN A 414 18.60 7.39 19.76
CA ASN A 414 19.62 8.13 19.00
C ASN A 414 19.72 7.70 17.52
N ALA A 415 18.68 7.07 16.97
CA ALA A 415 18.58 6.78 15.54
C ALA A 415 18.60 8.07 14.69
N LYS A 416 19.05 7.97 13.43
CA LYS A 416 19.09 9.09 12.49
C LYS A 416 18.11 8.86 11.35
N TYR A 417 17.17 9.79 11.22
CA TYR A 417 16.20 9.84 10.13
C TYR A 417 16.66 10.81 9.05
N PHE A 418 16.21 10.57 7.82
CA PHE A 418 16.36 11.51 6.72
C PHE A 418 15.68 12.84 7.04
N ALA A 419 14.46 12.75 7.59
CA ALA A 419 13.70 13.88 8.09
C ALA A 419 12.76 13.45 9.23
N GLU A 420 12.34 14.41 10.05
CA GLU A 420 11.34 14.21 11.09
C GLU A 420 10.15 15.16 10.86
N PHE A 421 8.96 14.61 10.92
CA PHE A 421 7.71 15.31 10.68
C PHE A 421 6.72 15.02 11.81
N GLU A 422 6.14 16.09 12.36
CA GLU A 422 5.14 16.01 13.41
C GLU A 422 3.85 16.59 12.85
N VAL A 423 2.80 15.77 12.78
CA VAL A 423 1.46 16.15 12.34
C VAL A 423 0.70 16.74 13.52
N ASP A 424 0.14 17.92 13.34
CA ASP A 424 -0.72 18.56 14.32
C ASP A 424 -2.18 18.22 14.05
N LEU A 425 -2.79 17.43 14.92
CA LEU A 425 -4.19 17.03 14.82
C LEU A 425 -5.14 18.22 15.05
N GLY A 426 -4.70 19.25 15.79
CA GLY A 426 -5.51 20.43 16.08
C GLY A 426 -5.73 21.36 14.88
N ILE A 427 -4.94 21.20 13.81
CA ILE A 427 -5.14 21.93 12.54
C ILE A 427 -6.30 21.31 11.74
N ILE A 428 -6.67 20.06 12.01
CA ILE A 428 -7.70 19.33 11.25
C ILE A 428 -9.08 19.72 11.77
N ALA A 429 -9.61 20.80 11.21
CA ALA A 429 -10.87 21.40 11.65
C ALA A 429 -12.12 20.80 10.97
N GLU A 430 -11.96 20.13 9.83
CA GLU A 430 -13.07 19.61 9.02
C GLU A 430 -12.62 18.43 8.15
N PRO A 431 -13.56 17.66 7.57
CA PRO A 431 -13.23 16.55 6.67
C PRO A 431 -12.39 17.00 5.48
N MET A 432 -11.46 16.14 5.07
CA MET A 432 -10.43 16.42 4.07
C MET A 432 -10.64 15.56 2.82
N ILE A 433 -10.66 16.19 1.65
CA ILE A 433 -10.91 15.55 0.35
C ILE A 433 -9.65 15.68 -0.52
N ALA A 434 -9.11 14.56 -1.00
CA ALA A 434 -8.10 14.59 -2.04
C ALA A 434 -8.77 14.88 -3.39
N ASP A 435 -8.36 15.99 -4.02
CA ASP A 435 -8.91 16.52 -5.25
C ASP A 435 -7.87 16.38 -6.38
N PRO A 436 -8.17 15.68 -7.49
CA PRO A 436 -7.23 15.53 -8.60
C PRO A 436 -6.89 16.82 -9.37
N ASP A 437 -7.58 17.95 -9.12
CA ASP A 437 -7.47 19.19 -9.90
C ASP A 437 -7.36 18.93 -11.42
N VAL A 438 -8.40 18.32 -11.98
CA VAL A 438 -8.40 17.88 -13.39
C VAL A 438 -8.24 19.03 -14.38
N HIS A 439 -8.37 20.28 -13.94
CA HIS A 439 -8.25 21.48 -14.75
C HIS A 439 -6.92 22.23 -14.59
N ASN A 440 -5.97 21.70 -13.79
CA ASN A 440 -4.66 22.30 -13.59
C ASN A 440 -3.98 22.68 -14.93
N GLU A 441 -3.32 23.84 -15.00
CA GLU A 441 -2.65 24.29 -16.22
C GLU A 441 -1.48 23.35 -16.59
N ASP A 442 -0.75 22.86 -15.59
CA ASP A 442 0.26 21.82 -15.74
C ASP A 442 -0.40 20.44 -15.84
N VAL A 443 -0.33 19.86 -17.04
CA VAL A 443 -0.89 18.53 -17.33
C VAL A 443 -0.30 17.45 -16.42
N SER A 444 0.95 17.60 -15.98
CA SER A 444 1.63 16.63 -15.11
C SER A 444 1.13 16.64 -13.66
N LYS A 445 0.49 17.74 -13.23
CA LYS A 445 -0.13 17.90 -11.91
C LYS A 445 -1.61 17.53 -11.89
N ARG A 446 -2.22 17.30 -13.06
CA ARG A 446 -3.59 16.78 -13.12
C ARG A 446 -3.61 15.34 -12.63
N TYR A 447 -4.66 14.98 -11.90
CA TYR A 447 -4.88 13.62 -11.41
C TYR A 447 -3.77 13.12 -10.48
N THR A 448 -3.13 14.03 -9.74
CA THR A 448 -2.18 13.68 -8.67
C THR A 448 -2.83 13.87 -7.32
N HIS A 449 -2.26 13.24 -6.29
CA HIS A 449 -2.76 13.37 -4.93
C HIS A 449 -2.42 14.71 -4.29
N ASP A 450 -1.70 15.59 -4.97
CA ASP A 450 -1.02 16.75 -4.37
C ASP A 450 -1.98 17.81 -3.81
N THR A 451 -3.23 17.86 -4.29
CA THR A 451 -4.23 18.82 -3.83
C THR A 451 -5.18 18.20 -2.81
N ILE A 452 -5.14 18.72 -1.58
CA ILE A 452 -6.10 18.38 -0.52
C ILE A 452 -6.97 19.60 -0.25
N ARG A 453 -8.28 19.41 -0.21
CA ARG A 453 -9.25 20.46 0.06
C ARG A 453 -10.15 20.08 1.23
N ASN A 454 -10.41 21.07 2.06
CA ASN A 454 -11.40 20.98 3.10
C ASN A 454 -12.83 20.83 2.53
N LEU A 455 -13.74 20.21 3.28
CA LEU A 455 -15.14 20.07 2.86
C LEU A 455 -15.81 21.43 2.58
N SER A 456 -15.57 22.45 3.41
CA SER A 456 -16.13 23.80 3.24
C SER A 456 -15.77 24.48 1.91
N TYR A 457 -14.64 24.11 1.28
CA TYR A 457 -14.22 24.65 -0.02
C TYR A 457 -15.32 24.51 -1.09
N TYR A 458 -16.08 23.41 -1.04
CA TYR A 458 -17.08 23.09 -2.04
C TYR A 458 -18.43 23.76 -1.81
N ASN A 459 -18.63 24.44 -0.66
CA ASN A 459 -19.88 25.11 -0.27
C ASN A 459 -21.16 24.26 -0.38
N GLY A 460 -21.03 22.93 -0.41
CA GLY A 460 -22.15 22.04 -0.69
C GLY A 460 -22.70 22.16 -2.11
N GLU A 461 -21.88 22.50 -3.10
CA GLU A 461 -22.33 22.73 -4.49
C GLU A 461 -21.71 21.74 -5.51
N LYS A 462 -20.59 21.11 -5.18
CA LYS A 462 -19.90 20.18 -6.10
C LYS A 462 -20.76 18.94 -6.32
N ILE A 463 -21.23 18.76 -7.56
CA ILE A 463 -22.03 17.59 -7.97
C ILE A 463 -21.21 16.30 -7.80
N VAL A 464 -21.87 15.25 -7.33
CA VAL A 464 -21.31 13.90 -7.22
C VAL A 464 -22.23 12.97 -7.99
N ASP A 465 -21.68 12.33 -9.03
CA ASP A 465 -22.43 11.45 -9.93
C ASP A 465 -22.37 9.99 -9.46
N LEU A 466 -21.37 9.60 -8.65
CA LEU A 466 -21.24 8.25 -8.09
C LEU A 466 -20.46 8.26 -6.77
N GLY A 467 -20.98 7.55 -5.76
CA GLY A 467 -20.29 7.25 -4.51
C GLY A 467 -19.72 5.83 -4.48
N PHE A 468 -18.51 5.64 -3.94
CA PHE A 468 -17.91 4.31 -3.77
C PHE A 468 -17.29 4.11 -2.38
N VAL A 469 -17.86 3.20 -1.59
CA VAL A 469 -17.33 2.74 -0.30
C VAL A 469 -16.80 1.33 -0.46
N GLY A 470 -15.52 1.20 -0.74
CA GLY A 470 -14.86 -0.09 -0.92
C GLY A 470 -13.39 0.10 -1.28
N SER A 471 -12.53 -0.80 -0.82
CA SER A 471 -11.09 -0.95 -1.15
C SER A 471 -10.37 -1.61 0.03
N CYS A 472 -9.04 -1.71 -0.07
CA CYS A 472 -8.15 -2.00 1.03
C CYS A 472 -8.19 -0.97 2.17
N MET A 473 -8.71 0.25 1.95
CA MET A 473 -8.83 1.30 2.99
C MET A 473 -10.05 1.14 3.90
N VAL A 474 -11.01 0.29 3.52
CA VAL A 474 -12.27 0.13 4.28
C VAL A 474 -12.10 -0.93 5.37
N HIS A 475 -12.71 -0.73 6.53
CA HIS A 475 -12.71 -1.64 7.67
C HIS A 475 -14.14 -2.01 8.06
N LYS A 476 -14.31 -2.93 9.02
CA LYS A 476 -15.64 -3.19 9.61
C LYS A 476 -16.28 -1.90 10.12
N GLY A 477 -15.49 -1.06 10.80
CA GLY A 477 -15.94 0.22 11.36
C GLY A 477 -16.57 1.15 10.31
N ASP A 478 -16.00 1.24 9.11
CA ASP A 478 -16.54 2.04 8.01
C ASP A 478 -17.94 1.59 7.57
N LEU A 479 -18.17 0.28 7.49
CA LEU A 479 -19.48 -0.27 7.12
C LEU A 479 -20.51 -0.08 8.23
N LYS A 480 -20.08 -0.07 9.50
CA LYS A 480 -20.93 0.31 10.64
C LYS A 480 -21.26 1.81 10.63
N ILE A 481 -20.30 2.66 10.27
CA ILE A 481 -20.55 4.09 10.07
C ILE A 481 -21.64 4.27 9.01
N LEU A 482 -21.53 3.60 7.86
CA LEU A 482 -22.55 3.61 6.82
C LEU A 482 -23.92 3.15 7.35
N SER A 483 -24.00 1.98 8.01
CA SER A 483 -25.28 1.45 8.53
C SER A 483 -25.94 2.44 9.51
N GLN A 484 -25.14 3.07 10.37
CA GLN A 484 -25.60 3.98 11.41
C GLN A 484 -26.01 5.35 10.84
N MET A 485 -25.29 5.85 9.83
CA MET A 485 -25.69 7.04 9.06
C MET A 485 -27.04 6.85 8.38
N LEU A 486 -27.28 5.69 7.75
CA LEU A 486 -28.57 5.39 7.12
C LEU A 486 -29.72 5.40 8.15
N ARG A 487 -29.49 4.89 9.36
CA ARG A 487 -30.47 4.99 10.47
C ARG A 487 -30.70 6.43 10.91
N ASN A 488 -29.63 7.21 11.11
CA ASN A 488 -29.73 8.61 11.51
C ASN A 488 -30.54 9.43 10.50
N LEU A 489 -30.22 9.29 9.21
CA LEU A 489 -30.90 10.01 8.14
C LEU A 489 -32.38 9.58 8.00
N GLU A 490 -32.70 8.29 8.17
CA GLU A 490 -34.10 7.85 8.24
C GLU A 490 -34.85 8.46 9.43
N LEU A 491 -34.21 8.56 10.61
CA LEU A 491 -34.82 9.17 11.79
C LEU A 491 -35.11 10.66 11.59
N VAL A 492 -34.22 11.39 10.92
CA VAL A 492 -34.35 12.84 10.68
C VAL A 492 -35.31 13.14 9.52
N HIS A 493 -35.21 12.41 8.41
CA HIS A 493 -35.93 12.73 7.17
C HIS A 493 -37.11 11.79 6.87
N GLY A 494 -37.27 10.71 7.63
CA GLY A 494 -38.32 9.70 7.46
C GLY A 494 -38.09 8.69 6.33
N LYS A 495 -37.14 8.95 5.42
CA LYS A 495 -36.72 8.06 4.34
C LYS A 495 -35.28 8.39 3.91
N VAL A 496 -34.61 7.42 3.29
CA VAL A 496 -33.31 7.62 2.63
C VAL A 496 -33.50 7.45 1.13
N GLU A 497 -33.14 8.46 0.35
CA GLU A 497 -33.14 8.42 -1.12
C GLU A 497 -31.76 8.80 -1.63
N PHE A 498 -31.28 8.05 -2.63
CA PHE A 498 -30.01 8.30 -3.27
C PHE A 498 -30.22 9.21 -4.48
N ASN A 499 -29.49 10.32 -4.55
CA ASN A 499 -29.47 11.18 -5.73
C ASN A 499 -28.31 10.85 -6.68
N ALA A 500 -27.39 10.00 -6.24
CA ALA A 500 -26.37 9.33 -7.04
C ALA A 500 -26.19 7.88 -6.54
N PRO A 501 -25.81 6.91 -7.39
CA PRO A 501 -25.53 5.55 -6.98
C PRO A 501 -24.46 5.48 -5.90
N LEU A 502 -24.66 4.58 -4.92
CA LEU A 502 -23.66 4.27 -3.89
C LEU A 502 -23.22 2.80 -4.03
N ILE A 503 -21.99 2.58 -4.47
CA ILE A 503 -21.44 1.24 -4.62
C ILE A 503 -20.68 0.90 -3.34
N VAL A 504 -21.06 -0.19 -2.68
CA VAL A 504 -20.47 -0.63 -1.42
C VAL A 504 -19.87 -2.01 -1.60
N ALA A 505 -18.58 -2.15 -1.38
CA ALA A 505 -17.86 -3.43 -1.44
C ALA A 505 -17.13 -3.66 -0.12
N ALA A 506 -17.63 -4.59 0.70
CA ALA A 506 -16.92 -5.03 1.89
C ALA A 506 -15.59 -5.66 1.50
N PRO A 507 -14.49 -5.44 2.23
CA PRO A 507 -13.19 -5.90 1.75
C PRO A 507 -12.97 -7.40 1.98
N THR A 508 -13.69 -8.05 2.91
CA THR A 508 -13.60 -9.49 3.16
C THR A 508 -14.95 -10.11 3.50
N TYR A 509 -15.09 -11.42 3.26
CA TYR A 509 -16.25 -12.20 3.71
C TYR A 509 -16.37 -12.25 5.23
N ASN A 510 -15.26 -12.36 5.97
CA ASN A 510 -15.30 -12.37 7.43
C ASN A 510 -15.94 -11.08 7.99
N ILE A 511 -15.68 -9.92 7.38
CA ILE A 511 -16.34 -8.67 7.78
C ILE A 511 -17.85 -8.72 7.51
N ILE A 512 -18.28 -9.32 6.39
CA ILE A 512 -19.71 -9.52 6.10
C ILE A 512 -20.34 -10.43 7.16
N ASP A 513 -19.68 -11.54 7.51
CA ASP A 513 -20.16 -12.50 8.51
C ASP A 513 -20.34 -11.78 9.88
N GLU A 514 -19.33 -11.04 10.33
CA GLU A 514 -19.39 -10.24 11.56
C GLU A 514 -20.53 -9.19 11.52
N LEU A 515 -20.72 -8.48 10.40
CA LEU A 515 -21.80 -7.49 10.26
C LEU A 515 -23.20 -8.13 10.24
N LYS A 516 -23.33 -9.36 9.76
CA LYS A 516 -24.59 -10.13 9.81
C LYS A 516 -24.91 -10.53 11.24
N GLU A 517 -23.92 -11.01 12.00
CA GLU A 517 -24.08 -11.36 13.42
C GLU A 517 -24.47 -10.15 14.27
N GLU A 518 -23.89 -8.99 13.96
CA GLU A 518 -24.17 -7.72 14.66
C GLU A 518 -25.48 -7.04 14.19
N GLY A 519 -26.11 -7.52 13.11
CA GLY A 519 -27.35 -6.98 12.54
C GLY A 519 -27.19 -5.70 11.72
N ASP A 520 -25.95 -5.29 11.44
CA ASP A 520 -25.62 -4.13 10.61
C ASP A 520 -25.82 -4.44 9.12
N TRP A 521 -25.54 -5.68 8.68
CA TRP A 521 -25.74 -6.09 7.29
C TRP A 521 -27.22 -6.00 6.87
N ASP A 522 -28.15 -6.36 7.76
CA ASP A 522 -29.60 -6.27 7.50
C ASP A 522 -30.05 -4.84 7.19
N VAL A 523 -29.40 -3.85 7.82
CA VAL A 523 -29.63 -2.43 7.54
C VAL A 523 -29.15 -2.09 6.15
N LEU A 524 -27.94 -2.53 5.80
CA LEU A 524 -27.38 -2.29 4.47
C LEU A 524 -28.28 -2.93 3.40
N GLN A 525 -28.74 -4.16 3.61
CA GLN A 525 -29.67 -4.85 2.70
C GLN A 525 -30.99 -4.09 2.56
N LYS A 526 -31.57 -3.56 3.66
CA LYS A 526 -32.82 -2.77 3.63
C LYS A 526 -32.75 -1.59 2.64
N TYR A 527 -31.60 -0.94 2.51
CA TYR A 527 -31.41 0.25 1.66
C TYR A 527 -30.75 -0.05 0.32
N SER A 528 -30.41 -1.31 0.05
CA SER A 528 -29.77 -1.71 -1.20
C SER A 528 -30.78 -2.24 -2.20
N GLY A 529 -30.66 -1.81 -3.47
CA GLY A 529 -31.42 -2.40 -4.56
C GLY A 529 -30.71 -3.57 -5.24
N PHE A 530 -29.48 -3.88 -4.82
CA PHE A 530 -28.68 -4.99 -5.33
C PHE A 530 -27.82 -5.62 -4.23
N GLU A 531 -27.75 -6.95 -4.21
CA GLU A 531 -26.77 -7.69 -3.44
C GLU A 531 -26.14 -8.74 -4.33
N PHE A 532 -24.82 -8.89 -4.24
CA PHE A 532 -24.08 -9.90 -4.97
C PHE A 532 -24.58 -11.32 -4.64
N ASN A 533 -24.40 -12.23 -5.59
CA ASN A 533 -24.74 -13.64 -5.42
C ASN A 533 -23.56 -14.51 -5.87
N ASP A 534 -23.02 -15.30 -4.95
CA ASP A 534 -21.89 -16.20 -5.25
C ASP A 534 -22.27 -17.44 -6.05
N ASP A 535 -23.52 -17.87 -5.98
CA ASP A 535 -24.05 -18.96 -6.80
C ASP A 535 -24.33 -18.50 -8.24
N ALA A 536 -24.49 -17.19 -8.44
CA ALA A 536 -24.76 -16.57 -9.73
C ALA A 536 -23.93 -15.28 -9.93
N PRO A 537 -22.59 -15.40 -10.04
CA PRO A 537 -21.73 -14.24 -10.25
C PRO A 537 -22.10 -13.47 -11.51
N LYS A 538 -22.06 -12.14 -11.40
CA LYS A 538 -22.15 -11.24 -12.54
C LYS A 538 -21.03 -11.56 -13.55
N ASN A 539 -21.38 -11.67 -14.83
CA ASN A 539 -20.47 -12.01 -15.92
C ASN A 539 -20.20 -10.85 -16.89
N THR A 540 -20.84 -9.71 -16.65
CA THR A 540 -20.75 -8.50 -17.47
C THR A 540 -20.54 -7.29 -16.57
N SER A 541 -19.60 -6.41 -16.93
CA SER A 541 -19.38 -5.16 -16.22
C SER A 541 -20.57 -4.22 -16.39
N ARG A 542 -20.96 -3.53 -15.33
CA ARG A 542 -21.86 -2.39 -15.47
C ARG A 542 -21.12 -1.21 -16.10
N THR A 543 -21.84 -0.48 -16.92
CA THR A 543 -21.40 0.77 -17.55
C THR A 543 -22.27 1.95 -17.17
N GLU A 544 -23.42 1.68 -16.54
CA GLU A 544 -24.43 2.65 -16.11
C GLU A 544 -25.00 2.15 -14.77
N TYR A 545 -25.45 3.07 -13.92
CA TYR A 545 -25.96 2.78 -12.59
C TYR A 545 -27.27 3.53 -12.33
N GLU A 546 -28.19 2.87 -11.62
CA GLU A 546 -29.39 3.49 -11.09
C GLU A 546 -29.08 4.15 -9.75
N ASN A 547 -29.81 5.22 -9.41
CA ASN A 547 -29.64 5.95 -8.15
C ASN A 547 -30.15 5.13 -6.94
N MET A 548 -29.35 4.16 -6.53
CA MET A 548 -29.58 3.29 -5.38
C MET A 548 -28.25 2.83 -4.78
N MET A 549 -28.31 2.18 -3.63
CA MET A 549 -27.15 1.49 -3.08
C MET A 549 -26.99 0.10 -3.70
N TYR A 550 -25.74 -0.31 -3.91
CA TYR A 550 -25.34 -1.62 -4.39
C TYR A 550 -24.42 -2.28 -3.36
N LEU A 551 -24.76 -3.49 -2.92
CA LEU A 551 -23.85 -4.34 -2.14
C LEU A 551 -23.11 -5.27 -3.11
N GLU A 552 -21.91 -4.87 -3.50
CA GLU A 552 -21.04 -5.64 -4.39
C GLU A 552 -20.28 -6.73 -3.64
N ARG A 553 -19.86 -7.74 -4.40
CA ARG A 553 -19.04 -8.83 -3.89
C ARG A 553 -17.75 -8.30 -3.25
N PRO A 554 -17.26 -8.94 -2.16
CA PRO A 554 -15.94 -8.65 -1.65
C PRO A 554 -14.83 -8.60 -2.70
N GLY A 555 -13.92 -7.66 -2.55
CA GLY A 555 -12.79 -7.47 -3.45
C GLY A 555 -12.53 -6.00 -3.78
N CYS A 556 -11.60 -5.75 -4.71
CA CYS A 556 -11.14 -4.39 -5.00
C CYS A 556 -12.17 -3.57 -5.79
N ASN A 557 -13.03 -4.21 -6.59
CA ASN A 557 -14.13 -3.57 -7.34
C ASN A 557 -13.66 -2.28 -8.08
N LEU A 558 -14.40 -1.16 -7.96
CA LEU A 558 -14.09 0.12 -8.60
C LEU A 558 -12.72 0.69 -8.20
N CYS A 559 -12.12 0.31 -7.07
CA CYS A 559 -10.77 0.76 -6.70
C CYS A 559 -9.73 0.41 -7.77
N MET A 560 -9.88 -0.77 -8.40
CA MET A 560 -9.02 -1.14 -9.52
C MET A 560 -9.50 -0.58 -10.86
N GLY A 561 -10.82 -0.47 -11.06
CA GLY A 561 -11.40 0.06 -12.29
C GLY A 561 -11.00 -0.72 -13.54
N ASN A 562 -10.60 -1.99 -13.40
CA ASN A 562 -10.24 -2.89 -14.50
C ASN A 562 -11.45 -3.68 -15.04
N GLN A 563 -12.51 -3.81 -14.25
CA GLN A 563 -13.74 -4.50 -14.62
C GLN A 563 -14.91 -3.52 -14.76
N GLU A 564 -15.42 -3.01 -13.63
CA GLU A 564 -16.46 -1.98 -13.59
C GLU A 564 -15.85 -0.57 -13.59
N LYS A 565 -16.60 0.39 -14.12
CA LYS A 565 -16.22 1.80 -14.20
C LYS A 565 -17.45 2.69 -14.03
N ALA A 566 -17.24 3.90 -13.52
CA ALA A 566 -18.24 4.95 -13.56
C ALA A 566 -18.51 5.41 -15.01
N GLU A 567 -19.61 6.14 -15.23
CA GLU A 567 -19.92 6.69 -16.55
C GLU A 567 -18.90 7.75 -16.95
N LYS A 568 -18.70 7.93 -18.26
CA LYS A 568 -17.70 8.88 -18.75
C LYS A 568 -18.07 10.31 -18.36
N GLY A 569 -17.12 11.03 -17.76
CA GLY A 569 -17.31 12.39 -17.28
C GLY A 569 -17.88 12.50 -15.87
N ASP A 570 -18.15 11.38 -15.18
CA ASP A 570 -18.65 11.41 -13.82
C ASP A 570 -17.66 12.05 -12.83
N THR A 571 -18.24 12.71 -11.83
CA THR A 571 -17.56 13.06 -10.58
C THR A 571 -17.78 11.95 -9.56
N VAL A 572 -16.75 11.14 -9.33
CA VAL A 572 -16.77 10.03 -8.37
C VAL A 572 -16.25 10.51 -7.02
N MET A 573 -16.95 10.20 -5.94
CA MET A 573 -16.50 10.39 -4.55
C MET A 573 -16.25 9.01 -3.93
N ALA A 574 -15.02 8.71 -3.51
CA ALA A 574 -14.66 7.34 -3.14
C ALA A 574 -13.78 7.24 -1.87
N THR A 575 -13.88 6.10 -1.18
CA THR A 575 -12.94 5.73 -0.09
C THR A 575 -11.68 5.01 -0.61
N SER A 576 -11.56 4.84 -1.93
CA SER A 576 -10.43 4.17 -2.59
C SER A 576 -9.09 4.92 -2.43
N THR A 577 -8.03 4.41 -3.03
CA THR A 577 -6.68 4.99 -2.89
C THR A 577 -6.26 5.87 -4.06
N ARG A 578 -6.87 5.77 -5.25
CA ARG A 578 -6.34 6.39 -6.47
C ARG A 578 -7.35 7.24 -7.23
N LEU A 579 -6.83 8.32 -7.80
CA LEU A 579 -7.56 9.35 -8.52
C LEU A 579 -7.04 9.60 -9.95
N PHE A 580 -6.21 8.67 -10.48
CA PHE A 580 -5.61 8.78 -11.81
C PHE A 580 -6.64 8.83 -12.95
N GLN A 581 -6.31 9.58 -14.00
CA GLN A 581 -7.14 9.68 -15.20
C GLN A 581 -7.46 8.29 -15.78
N GLY A 582 -8.75 8.04 -16.04
CA GLY A 582 -9.19 6.78 -16.65
C GLY A 582 -9.21 5.57 -15.71
N ARG A 583 -8.82 5.72 -14.44
CA ARG A 583 -8.80 4.64 -13.43
C ARG A 583 -10.21 4.15 -13.14
N VAL A 584 -10.99 4.95 -12.40
CA VAL A 584 -12.39 4.65 -12.07
C VAL A 584 -13.32 5.23 -13.13
N VAL A 585 -12.96 6.42 -13.63
CA VAL A 585 -13.76 7.19 -14.57
C VAL A 585 -12.88 7.72 -15.70
N ALA A 586 -13.41 7.69 -16.93
CA ALA A 586 -12.76 8.26 -18.10
C ALA A 586 -13.43 9.57 -18.52
N ASP A 587 -12.74 10.36 -19.35
CA ASP A 587 -13.30 11.58 -19.89
C ASP A 587 -14.45 11.31 -20.86
N SER A 588 -15.42 12.21 -20.88
CA SER A 588 -16.42 12.32 -21.94
C SER A 588 -16.06 13.43 -22.93
N ASP A 589 -16.81 13.55 -24.02
CA ASP A 589 -16.64 14.67 -24.96
C ASP A 589 -16.97 16.05 -24.35
N ARG A 590 -17.64 16.09 -23.18
CA ARG A 590 -18.18 17.32 -22.57
C ARG A 590 -17.61 17.66 -21.20
N LYS A 591 -17.12 16.66 -20.45
CA LYS A 591 -16.66 16.79 -19.06
C LYS A 591 -15.51 15.80 -18.80
N LYS A 592 -14.46 16.28 -18.13
CA LYS A 592 -13.38 15.42 -17.63
C LYS A 592 -13.92 14.54 -16.52
N GLY A 593 -13.60 13.25 -16.56
CA GLY A 593 -13.87 12.37 -15.43
C GLY A 593 -12.99 12.76 -14.26
N GLU A 594 -13.50 12.74 -13.04
CA GLU A 594 -12.73 13.04 -11.84
C GLU A 594 -13.10 12.08 -10.70
N SER A 595 -12.10 11.69 -9.90
CA SER A 595 -12.30 10.81 -8.75
C SER A 595 -11.70 11.49 -7.52
N LEU A 596 -12.55 11.93 -6.61
CA LEU A 596 -12.18 12.54 -5.34
C LEU A 596 -12.13 11.46 -4.27
N LEU A 597 -11.17 11.58 -3.33
CA LEU A 597 -11.04 10.63 -2.23
C LEU A 597 -11.40 11.27 -0.91
N ALA A 598 -12.27 10.63 -0.13
CA ALA A 598 -12.75 11.15 1.15
C ALA A 598 -13.02 10.03 2.16
N SER A 599 -13.30 10.40 3.41
CA SER A 599 -13.75 9.49 4.45
C SER A 599 -15.14 8.91 4.14
N THR A 600 -15.46 7.75 4.73
CA THR A 600 -16.73 7.05 4.51
C THR A 600 -17.95 7.96 4.71
N PRO A 601 -18.05 8.78 5.77
CA PRO A 601 -19.22 9.64 5.93
C PRO A 601 -19.41 10.66 4.81
N VAL A 602 -18.33 11.28 4.32
CA VAL A 602 -18.40 12.25 3.21
C VAL A 602 -18.89 11.57 1.94
N VAL A 603 -18.39 10.38 1.63
CA VAL A 603 -18.79 9.61 0.43
C VAL A 603 -20.27 9.26 0.47
N VAL A 604 -20.73 8.68 1.60
CA VAL A 604 -22.11 8.22 1.77
C VAL A 604 -23.08 9.39 1.68
N LEU A 605 -22.81 10.46 2.43
CA LEU A 605 -23.69 11.63 2.42
C LEU A 605 -23.69 12.31 1.06
N SER A 606 -22.56 12.32 0.34
CA SER A 606 -22.50 12.87 -1.01
C SER A 606 -23.35 12.10 -2.01
N ALA A 607 -23.39 10.78 -1.94
CA ALA A 607 -24.24 9.95 -2.81
C ALA A 607 -25.74 10.15 -2.52
N ILE A 608 -26.10 10.30 -1.24
CA ILE A 608 -27.47 10.61 -0.82
C ILE A 608 -27.90 11.98 -1.34
N LEU A 609 -27.04 13.00 -1.23
CA LEU A 609 -27.36 14.36 -1.67
C LEU A 609 -27.19 14.60 -3.17
N GLY A 610 -26.39 13.78 -3.88
CA GLY A 610 -26.00 14.00 -5.29
C GLY A 610 -24.95 15.12 -5.46
N ARG A 611 -24.34 15.54 -4.35
CA ARG A 611 -23.38 16.64 -4.25
C ARG A 611 -22.64 16.55 -2.92
N THR A 612 -21.52 17.26 -2.78
CA THR A 612 -20.85 17.41 -1.49
C THR A 612 -21.79 17.96 -0.42
N PRO A 613 -21.72 17.49 0.84
CA PRO A 613 -22.46 18.08 1.94
C PRO A 613 -21.87 19.41 2.40
N THR A 614 -22.69 20.23 3.05
CA THR A 614 -22.23 21.33 3.90
C THR A 614 -21.72 20.79 5.24
N MET A 615 -20.93 21.57 5.97
CA MET A 615 -20.46 21.17 7.31
C MET A 615 -21.61 20.88 8.29
N ALA A 616 -22.72 21.63 8.20
CA ALA A 616 -23.89 21.41 9.06
C ALA A 616 -24.58 20.07 8.75
N GLU A 617 -24.84 19.79 7.47
CA GLU A 617 -25.40 18.51 7.02
C GLU A 617 -24.49 17.33 7.41
N TYR A 618 -23.17 17.50 7.26
CA TYR A 618 -22.19 16.49 7.67
C TYR A 618 -22.25 16.21 9.18
N GLN A 619 -22.19 17.26 10.00
CA GLN A 619 -22.21 17.11 11.46
C GLN A 619 -23.50 16.44 11.94
N GLU A 620 -24.65 16.80 11.40
CA GLU A 620 -25.94 16.19 11.72
C GLU A 620 -25.96 14.69 11.38
N ALA A 621 -25.43 14.30 10.22
CA ALA A 621 -25.41 12.91 9.77
C ALA A 621 -24.53 12.00 10.65
N VAL A 622 -23.46 12.53 11.25
CA VAL A 622 -22.51 11.76 12.07
C VAL A 622 -22.77 11.81 13.57
N ILE A 623 -23.85 12.46 14.02
CA ILE A 623 -24.20 12.53 15.45
C ILE A 623 -24.30 11.12 16.06
N GLY A 624 -23.59 10.91 17.17
CA GLY A 624 -23.63 9.65 17.92
C GLY A 624 -22.95 8.46 17.23
N ILE A 625 -22.27 8.69 16.10
CA ILE A 625 -21.49 7.66 15.40
C ILE A 625 -20.05 7.70 15.91
N ASN A 626 -19.53 6.54 16.30
CA ASN A 626 -18.13 6.40 16.68
C ASN A 626 -17.27 6.28 15.41
N LEU A 627 -16.81 7.42 14.89
CA LEU A 627 -15.83 7.46 13.79
C LEU A 627 -14.48 6.85 14.23
N THR A 628 -13.62 6.48 13.29
CA THR A 628 -12.30 5.95 13.67
C THR A 628 -11.48 7.05 14.35
N LYS A 629 -11.28 6.93 15.66
CA LYS A 629 -10.54 7.88 16.50
C LYS A 629 -9.11 7.46 16.70
N PHE A 630 -8.24 8.46 16.77
CA PHE A 630 -6.83 8.30 17.06
C PHE A 630 -6.39 9.29 18.12
N ALA A 631 -5.61 8.81 19.08
CA ALA A 631 -4.93 9.61 20.08
C ALA A 631 -3.43 9.30 20.03
N PRO A 632 -2.54 10.30 19.90
CA PRO A 632 -1.11 10.05 19.90
C PRO A 632 -0.64 9.37 21.20
N PRO A 633 0.44 8.57 21.15
CA PRO A 633 1.01 7.94 22.35
C PRO A 633 1.48 9.01 23.34
N LYS A 634 1.34 8.76 24.64
CA LYS A 634 1.72 9.73 25.69
C LYS A 634 3.25 9.81 25.91
N GLY A 635 3.98 8.79 25.49
CA GLY A 635 5.43 8.68 25.62
C GLY A 635 6.13 8.58 24.26
N SER A 636 7.44 8.77 24.26
CA SER A 636 8.25 8.50 23.07
C SER A 636 8.37 7.00 22.85
N LEU A 637 8.02 6.53 21.65
CA LEU A 637 8.16 5.14 21.24
C LEU A 637 9.59 4.89 20.72
N CYS A 638 10.56 4.93 21.63
CA CYS A 638 11.95 4.61 21.34
C CYS A 638 12.59 3.84 22.50
N SER A 639 13.56 2.97 22.18
CA SER A 639 14.36 2.21 23.15
C SER A 639 15.67 2.88 23.53
#